data_AF-A0A7S3P8R9-F1
#
_entry.id   AF-A0A7S3P8R9-F1
#
_cell.length_a   1.000
_cell.length_b   1.000
_cell.length_c   1.000
_cell.angle_alpha   90.00
_cell.angle_beta   90.00
_cell.angle_gamma   90.00
#
_symmetry.space_group_name_H-M   'P 1'
#
loop_
_entity.id
_entity.type
_entity.pdbx_description
1 polymer ?
#
loop_
_entity_poly.entity_id
_entity_poly.type
_entity_poly.pdbx_seq_one_letter_code
_entity_poly.pdbx_strand_id
1 'polypeptide(L)'
;MWEQMLLLPYAQGRDDPKNYSKNYSKHYQTYKPTDGERVWARANLIVWSWKFGSSQHQQTPSLRHVGLDEVEQSQQQEEPFIQVEFHTNQVEGYIDKSKRQAPSSSCDSVFGFDDIFVVKATNLSYHEKKLTGCKCSPRDANLSAYCANHIHYKTRKQWSHLLSSPDNRHQRTISIGYDDGMACASFLQKSPLLQHDAVATLRPCFTAVVNDGAFFRAAQSRRQVNYWCPGLNAGLPFVPKSDLIHELTFLCHDWGHFLIPDLVTTGGSVSASSHQLLQKRVYVVWRMLSEAITLVFADMLLAEALRRSGVEYDWNKRAIWPLFAATRLDPFPESPNVDVTLSVFKTLLRANAYYCLLGDDSEYRKLLSQAKAQTNRLEETPLDEHEALKNFKEKYMPFFVEDYRWTSSNYDSMSSRSESFTRWWELVAPIRDALRNAQRGSQLETVEEVIATLGLNSNLTGRQLMERILDYLFETKLAPAFLGDSKVADPAILRRNALGRYMIGQMHLLVRYPFLPESKVYGQKLQQILCRLISQDNGVSQRQCAAVRSLYDQFVDILEEKGLITADDACVFSEICPLFEPCYVDYDRDSSFYDELSVVQRAILGKDENDFVGIDINSAEAAPKEENHSGAIDPEPMGCPCTLVIDGITFADTKRIWRKVSCEKSLPIRLRRLHELVGVGFWDGPKGWLVKTPVVAICALGGMPITLDSNVPSGIVLANRPLGMSDLRASWREGMGLASMPCYMNPGNKAPLDLWNVLVKHGHFSIAHTVSLSFFLAGFSCGVENELNSQRDVVHLARITVARTASQQQPPLVVQHAAIVPVMEYLRNQTQERLQDASSAAIRDTSKADWYEASNLLWPAAKSHCAVLTGSLRGFQKLVSAISDEGKEAEYRNLLVLINQALHHLLPEMFLGSNLYDYKLPSYFGH
;
A
#
# COMPACT_ATOMS: atom_id res chain seq x y z
N MET A 1 12.58 -12.93 18.49
CA MET A 1 13.31 -13.79 17.54
C MET A 1 14.75 -13.32 17.47
N TRP A 2 15.72 -14.21 17.65
CA TRP A 2 17.14 -13.94 17.35
C TRP A 2 17.54 -14.86 16.20
N GLU A 3 18.10 -14.30 15.11
CA GLU A 3 18.46 -15.05 13.90
C GLU A 3 19.98 -15.03 13.66
N GLN A 4 20.57 -16.19 13.33
CA GLN A 4 21.96 -16.29 12.89
C GLN A 4 22.11 -17.25 11.71
N MET A 5 22.98 -16.89 10.75
CA MET A 5 23.30 -17.69 9.56
C MET A 5 24.77 -18.07 9.60
N LEU A 6 25.06 -19.37 9.47
CA LEU A 6 26.40 -19.93 9.52
C LEU A 6 26.68 -20.67 8.20
N LEU A 7 27.82 -20.42 7.58
CA LEU A 7 28.36 -21.28 6.53
C LEU A 7 29.28 -22.30 7.18
N LEU A 8 29.00 -23.58 6.96
CA LEU A 8 29.79 -24.67 7.53
C LEU A 8 30.44 -25.47 6.39
N PRO A 9 31.75 -25.76 6.47
CA PRO A 9 32.41 -26.67 5.54
C PRO A 9 31.83 -28.09 5.66
N TYR A 10 31.96 -28.88 4.59
CA TYR A 10 31.54 -30.28 4.59
C TYR A 10 32.42 -31.10 5.56
N ALA A 11 32.02 -31.22 6.82
CA ALA A 11 32.58 -32.15 7.78
C ALA A 11 31.52 -33.21 8.12
N GLN A 12 31.84 -34.48 7.86
CA GLN A 12 30.97 -35.60 8.20
C GLN A 12 30.76 -35.69 9.72
N GLY A 13 29.54 -35.43 10.16
CA GLY A 13 28.91 -36.13 11.29
C GLY A 13 29.33 -35.72 12.71
N ARG A 14 28.29 -35.54 13.53
CA ARG A 14 28.28 -35.49 15.01
C ARG A 14 28.79 -34.17 15.60
N ASP A 15 27.84 -33.32 15.99
CA ASP A 15 27.95 -32.60 17.27
C ASP A 15 26.55 -32.22 17.77
N ASP A 16 26.33 -32.45 19.08
CA ASP A 16 25.06 -32.32 19.79
C ASP A 16 24.61 -30.84 19.88
N PRO A 17 23.40 -30.48 19.41
CA PRO A 17 22.90 -29.12 19.43
C PRO A 17 22.73 -28.51 20.84
N LYS A 18 22.76 -29.29 21.92
CA LYS A 18 22.54 -28.80 23.30
C LYS A 18 23.70 -27.98 23.90
N ASN A 19 24.92 -28.05 23.34
CA ASN A 19 26.09 -27.38 23.92
C ASN A 19 26.43 -26.00 23.31
N TYR A 20 25.62 -25.48 22.38
CA TYR A 20 25.97 -24.30 21.58
C TYR A 20 25.67 -22.93 22.23
N SER A 21 24.91 -22.84 23.32
CA SER A 21 24.46 -21.54 23.86
C SER A 21 25.53 -20.71 24.60
N LYS A 22 26.66 -21.31 25.01
CA LYS A 22 27.67 -20.64 25.86
C LYS A 22 28.81 -19.93 25.13
N ASN A 23 28.99 -20.08 23.81
CA ASN A 23 30.18 -19.60 23.08
C ASN A 23 29.89 -18.75 21.82
N TYR A 24 28.77 -18.02 21.78
CA TYR A 24 28.31 -17.33 20.57
C TYR A 24 29.17 -16.15 20.07
N SER A 25 30.04 -15.55 20.90
CA SER A 25 30.84 -14.37 20.49
C SER A 25 32.28 -14.68 20.02
N LYS A 26 32.78 -15.91 20.19
CA LYS A 26 34.20 -16.25 19.92
C LYS A 26 34.48 -16.96 18.59
N HIS A 27 33.46 -17.45 17.87
CA HIS A 27 33.66 -18.26 16.65
C HIS A 27 33.38 -17.55 15.31
N TYR A 28 33.21 -16.22 15.30
CA TYR A 28 33.21 -15.43 14.06
C TYR A 28 34.62 -15.27 13.44
N GLN A 29 35.58 -16.16 13.75
CA GLN A 29 36.92 -16.15 13.19
C GLN A 29 36.95 -16.82 11.80
N THR A 30 36.99 -15.96 10.77
CA THR A 30 37.78 -16.15 9.55
C THR A 30 37.61 -17.45 8.74
N TYR A 31 36.38 -17.91 8.49
CA TYR A 31 36.20 -18.88 7.41
C TYR A 31 36.46 -18.20 6.06
N LYS A 32 37.57 -18.58 5.40
CA LYS A 32 37.96 -18.11 4.06
C LYS A 32 37.69 -19.22 3.05
N PRO A 33 36.50 -19.26 2.42
CA PRO A 33 36.19 -20.33 1.48
C PRO A 33 37.15 -20.35 0.29
N THR A 34 37.46 -21.54 -0.18
CA THR A 34 38.23 -21.82 -1.39
C THR A 34 37.31 -21.91 -2.61
N ASP A 35 37.83 -21.59 -3.79
CA ASP A 35 37.04 -21.68 -5.03
C ASP A 35 36.74 -23.14 -5.36
N GLY A 36 35.50 -23.45 -5.75
CA GLY A 36 34.99 -24.81 -5.95
C GLY A 36 34.66 -25.58 -4.66
N GLU A 37 34.86 -24.99 -3.48
CA GLU A 37 34.61 -25.67 -2.20
C GLU A 37 33.12 -25.96 -2.00
N ARG A 38 32.78 -27.22 -1.68
CA ARG A 38 31.41 -27.61 -1.30
C ARG A 38 31.12 -27.20 0.13
N VAL A 39 30.06 -26.42 0.33
CA VAL A 39 29.71 -25.84 1.64
C VAL A 39 28.21 -25.92 1.88
N TRP A 40 27.80 -25.85 3.16
CA TRP A 40 26.41 -25.75 3.55
C TRP A 40 26.09 -24.36 4.06
N ALA A 41 25.07 -23.71 3.49
CA ALA A 41 24.43 -22.58 4.12
C ALA A 41 23.43 -23.11 5.14
N ARG A 42 23.59 -22.78 6.43
CA ARG A 42 22.70 -23.22 7.51
C ARG A 42 22.13 -22.03 8.26
N ALA A 43 20.85 -22.12 8.64
CA ALA A 43 20.20 -21.18 9.55
C ALA A 43 19.46 -21.93 10.64
N ASN A 44 19.44 -21.35 11.84
CA ASN A 44 18.63 -21.81 12.96
C ASN A 44 17.71 -20.68 13.41
N LEU A 45 16.43 -20.99 13.65
CA LEU A 45 15.44 -20.09 14.23
C LEU A 45 15.02 -20.66 15.59
N ILE A 46 15.13 -19.85 16.63
CA ILE A 46 14.73 -20.20 17.99
C ILE A 46 13.51 -19.36 18.38
N VAL A 47 12.41 -20.03 18.68
CA VAL A 47 11.13 -19.41 19.05
C VAL A 47 10.90 -19.62 20.54
N TRP A 48 10.58 -18.53 21.24
CA TRP A 48 10.28 -18.52 22.67
C TRP A 48 8.81 -18.12 22.80
N SER A 49 7.97 -19.00 23.34
CA SER A 49 6.55 -18.74 23.54
C SER A 49 6.17 -18.90 25.01
N TRP A 50 5.36 -17.98 25.51
CA TRP A 50 4.77 -18.09 26.83
C TRP A 50 3.51 -18.93 26.73
N LYS A 51 3.44 -20.02 27.51
CA LYS A 51 2.23 -20.81 27.66
C LYS A 51 1.71 -20.69 29.08
N PHE A 52 0.42 -20.40 29.17
CA PHE A 52 -0.39 -20.57 30.37
C PHE A 52 -1.02 -21.95 30.23
N GLY A 53 -0.59 -22.89 31.07
CA GLY A 53 -0.95 -24.29 30.92
C GLY A 53 -1.80 -24.80 32.07
N SER A 54 -3.00 -25.28 31.74
CA SER A 54 -3.69 -26.27 32.55
C SER A 54 -2.90 -27.56 32.50
N SER A 55 -2.47 -28.00 33.69
CA SER A 55 -1.62 -29.18 33.83
C SER A 55 -2.37 -30.42 33.35
N GLN A 56 -2.11 -30.85 32.11
CA GLN A 56 -2.39 -32.22 31.73
C GLN A 56 -1.41 -33.11 32.49
N HIS A 57 -1.97 -33.85 33.45
CA HIS A 57 -1.38 -34.99 34.13
C HIS A 57 -0.35 -35.76 33.29
N GLN A 58 0.93 -35.57 33.59
CA GLN A 58 1.87 -36.68 33.54
C GLN A 58 1.57 -37.59 34.74
N GLN A 59 0.64 -38.53 34.57
CA GLN A 59 0.45 -39.63 35.52
C GLN A 59 1.69 -40.51 35.49
N THR A 60 2.54 -40.34 36.50
CA THR A 60 3.46 -41.39 36.95
C THR A 60 2.72 -42.17 38.03
N PRO A 61 2.63 -43.51 37.99
CA PRO A 61 1.84 -44.26 38.96
C PRO A 61 2.59 -44.46 40.29
N SER A 62 1.82 -44.36 41.39
CA SER A 62 2.09 -44.79 42.78
C SER A 62 3.01 -43.86 43.61
N LEU A 63 2.70 -43.50 44.86
CA LEU A 63 2.22 -44.31 45.99
C LEU A 63 1.24 -43.55 46.92
N ARG A 64 0.37 -44.32 47.57
CA ARG A 64 -0.63 -43.91 48.59
C ARG A 64 0.02 -43.38 49.87
N HIS A 65 -0.61 -42.39 50.53
CA HIS A 65 -0.98 -42.33 51.96
C HIS A 65 -1.91 -41.11 52.18
N VAL A 66 -3.22 -41.33 52.42
CA VAL A 66 -3.96 -41.18 53.70
C VAL A 66 -3.84 -39.80 54.36
N GLY A 67 -4.96 -39.09 54.46
CA GLY A 67 -5.16 -37.97 55.39
C GLY A 67 -6.25 -37.01 54.95
N LEU A 68 -7.30 -36.89 55.75
CA LEU A 68 -8.46 -36.02 55.58
C LEU A 68 -8.10 -34.53 55.71
N ASP A 69 -8.77 -33.69 54.93
CA ASP A 69 -9.47 -32.45 55.33
C ASP A 69 -9.31 -31.27 54.34
N GLU A 70 -10.42 -30.57 54.18
CA GLU A 70 -10.63 -29.25 53.56
C GLU A 70 -10.50 -29.13 52.02
N VAL A 71 -11.67 -29.04 51.37
CA VAL A 71 -11.81 -28.51 50.01
C VAL A 71 -11.69 -26.98 50.09
N GLU A 72 -10.46 -26.48 50.19
CA GLU A 72 -10.15 -25.12 49.73
C GLU A 72 -10.10 -25.15 48.21
N GLN A 73 -10.98 -24.38 47.55
CA GLN A 73 -10.80 -24.03 46.14
C GLN A 73 -9.59 -23.11 46.03
N SER A 74 -8.39 -23.69 46.09
CA SER A 74 -7.17 -22.99 45.70
C SER A 74 -7.29 -22.68 44.21
N GLN A 75 -7.51 -21.41 43.87
CA GLN A 75 -7.19 -20.89 42.54
C GLN A 75 -5.68 -21.04 42.37
N GLN A 76 -5.23 -22.20 41.88
CA GLN A 76 -3.86 -22.36 41.41
C GLN A 76 -3.69 -21.40 40.23
N GLN A 77 -3.09 -20.25 40.49
CA GLN A 77 -2.53 -19.40 39.46
C GLN A 77 -1.50 -20.24 38.71
N GLU A 78 -1.84 -20.67 37.50
CA GLU A 78 -0.93 -21.38 36.61
C GLU A 78 0.25 -20.45 36.31
N GLU A 79 1.43 -20.78 36.83
CA GLU A 79 2.62 -20.00 36.52
C GLU A 79 2.93 -20.12 35.02
N PRO A 80 3.12 -19.00 34.32
CA PRO A 80 3.47 -19.02 32.92
C PRO A 80 4.85 -19.66 32.73
N PHE A 81 4.95 -20.68 31.87
CA PHE A 81 6.24 -21.26 31.51
C PHE A 81 6.61 -20.91 30.07
N ILE A 82 7.93 -20.84 29.83
CA ILE A 82 8.48 -20.58 28.50
C ILE A 82 8.68 -21.91 27.78
N GLN A 83 8.00 -22.09 26.65
CA GLN A 83 8.31 -23.15 25.70
C GLN A 83 9.31 -22.63 24.66
N VAL A 84 10.35 -23.43 24.38
CA VAL A 84 11.35 -23.11 23.36
C VAL A 84 11.24 -24.12 22.21
N GLU A 85 11.09 -23.63 20.99
CA GLU A 85 11.05 -24.43 19.75
C GLU A 85 12.22 -24.07 18.84
N PHE A 86 12.75 -25.06 18.12
CA PHE A 86 13.91 -24.92 17.24
C PHE A 86 13.55 -25.34 15.82
N HIS A 87 13.79 -24.45 14.85
CA HIS A 87 13.73 -24.77 13.43
C HIS A 87 15.14 -24.67 12.84
N THR A 88 15.57 -25.69 12.10
CA THR A 88 16.89 -25.74 11.48
C THR A 88 16.75 -26.17 10.03
N ASN A 89 17.36 -25.40 9.13
CA ASN A 89 17.41 -25.72 7.70
C ASN A 89 18.81 -25.50 7.16
N GLN A 90 19.16 -26.25 6.12
CA GLN A 90 20.43 -26.13 5.42
C GLN A 90 20.29 -26.36 3.91
N VAL A 91 21.11 -25.67 3.13
CA VAL A 91 21.14 -25.79 1.66
C VAL A 91 22.56 -26.11 1.23
N GLU A 92 22.70 -27.15 0.40
CA GLU A 92 23.98 -27.54 -0.21
C GLU A 92 24.32 -26.58 -1.36
N GLY A 93 25.57 -26.12 -1.39
CA GLY A 93 26.11 -25.34 -2.48
C GLY A 93 27.62 -25.47 -2.60
N TYR A 94 28.19 -24.62 -3.43
CA TYR A 94 29.63 -24.48 -3.56
C TYR A 94 30.01 -23.02 -3.75
N ILE A 95 31.30 -22.72 -3.58
CA ILE A 95 31.82 -21.35 -3.72
C ILE A 95 32.36 -21.17 -5.13
N ASP A 96 31.90 -20.14 -5.83
CA ASP A 96 32.39 -19.71 -7.14
C ASP A 96 32.82 -18.24 -7.05
N LYS A 97 34.13 -18.04 -6.90
CA LYS A 97 34.71 -16.70 -6.78
C LYS A 97 34.66 -15.92 -8.09
N SER A 98 34.46 -16.58 -9.24
CA SER A 98 34.31 -15.89 -10.53
C SER A 98 33.01 -15.07 -10.60
N LYS A 99 31.99 -15.43 -9.80
CA LYS A 99 30.71 -14.70 -9.69
C LYS A 99 30.74 -13.50 -8.73
N ARG A 100 31.87 -13.26 -8.05
CA ARG A 100 32.05 -12.15 -7.11
C ARG A 100 31.72 -10.83 -7.82
N GLN A 101 30.74 -10.09 -7.30
CA GLN A 101 30.42 -8.78 -7.81
C GLN A 101 31.45 -7.77 -7.32
N ALA A 102 31.96 -6.95 -8.24
CA ALA A 102 32.83 -5.84 -7.86
C ALA A 102 32.05 -4.89 -6.94
N PRO A 103 32.68 -4.31 -5.90
CA PRO A 103 32.06 -3.29 -5.07
C PRO A 103 31.86 -2.01 -5.89
N SER A 104 30.80 -1.98 -6.70
CA SER A 104 30.40 -0.83 -7.52
C SER A 104 29.40 0.04 -6.75
N SER A 105 29.42 1.34 -7.04
CA SER A 105 28.63 2.37 -6.34
C SER A 105 27.12 2.34 -6.63
N SER A 106 26.62 1.35 -7.38
CA SER A 106 25.19 1.18 -7.70
C SER A 106 24.63 -0.18 -7.27
N CYS A 107 25.44 -1.06 -6.67
CA CYS A 107 25.00 -2.38 -6.22
C CYS A 107 24.74 -2.33 -4.71
N ASP A 108 23.59 -1.77 -4.32
CA ASP A 108 23.15 -1.78 -2.93
C ASP A 108 22.97 -3.23 -2.45
N SER A 109 23.92 -3.69 -1.65
CA SER A 109 23.88 -4.85 -0.74
C SER A 109 23.95 -6.26 -1.36
N VAL A 110 25.14 -6.67 -1.82
CA VAL A 110 25.51 -8.10 -1.73
C VAL A 110 25.72 -8.44 -0.25
N PHE A 111 24.91 -9.34 0.32
CA PHE A 111 25.02 -9.72 1.72
C PHE A 111 25.99 -10.91 1.89
N GLY A 112 27.11 -10.68 2.57
CA GLY A 112 28.10 -11.73 2.87
C GLY A 112 28.64 -12.43 1.62
N PHE A 113 28.35 -13.73 1.52
CA PHE A 113 28.79 -14.61 0.43
C PHE A 113 27.71 -14.81 -0.64
N ASP A 114 26.62 -14.06 -0.63
CA ASP A 114 25.48 -14.30 -1.52
C ASP A 114 25.85 -14.35 -3.02
N ASP A 115 26.83 -13.57 -3.46
CA ASP A 115 27.26 -13.53 -4.86
C ASP A 115 28.20 -14.66 -5.27
N ILE A 116 28.87 -15.29 -4.31
CA ILE A 116 29.81 -16.40 -4.58
C ILE A 116 29.30 -17.76 -4.09
N PHE A 117 28.31 -17.82 -3.19
CA PHE A 117 27.66 -19.07 -2.81
C PHE A 117 26.65 -19.47 -3.87
N VAL A 118 26.98 -20.53 -4.61
CA VAL A 118 26.18 -21.10 -5.69
C VAL A 118 25.37 -22.27 -5.18
N VAL A 119 24.05 -22.18 -5.31
CA VAL A 119 23.13 -23.28 -4.96
C VAL A 119 23.29 -24.38 -6.02
N LYS A 120 23.66 -25.58 -5.57
CA LYS A 120 23.98 -26.71 -6.45
C LYS A 120 22.82 -27.08 -7.40
N ALA A 121 21.58 -27.00 -6.92
CA ALA A 121 20.41 -27.40 -7.69
C ALA A 121 20.08 -26.47 -8.87
N THR A 122 20.47 -25.19 -8.79
CA THR A 122 20.16 -24.18 -9.82
C THR A 122 21.39 -23.67 -10.54
N ASN A 123 22.59 -23.94 -10.02
CA ASN A 123 23.85 -23.37 -10.50
C ASN A 123 23.86 -21.83 -10.52
N LEU A 124 23.04 -21.22 -9.67
CA LEU A 124 22.93 -19.77 -9.50
C LEU A 124 23.41 -19.37 -8.11
N SER A 125 24.10 -18.25 -8.01
CA SER A 125 24.43 -17.65 -6.72
C SER A 125 23.18 -17.08 -6.04
N TYR A 126 23.20 -16.93 -4.72
CA TYR A 126 22.10 -16.27 -4.02
C TYR A 126 21.87 -14.83 -4.49
N HIS A 127 22.90 -14.13 -4.95
CA HIS A 127 22.76 -12.80 -5.53
C HIS A 127 22.02 -12.87 -6.87
N GLU A 128 22.37 -13.79 -7.77
CA GLU A 128 21.64 -14.01 -9.03
C GLU A 128 20.19 -14.42 -8.77
N LYS A 129 19.96 -15.28 -7.77
CA LYS A 129 18.61 -15.63 -7.32
C LYS A 129 17.86 -14.42 -6.74
N LYS A 130 18.53 -13.49 -6.04
CA LYS A 130 17.92 -12.26 -5.52
C LYS A 130 17.52 -11.33 -6.67
N LEU A 131 18.39 -11.14 -7.66
CA LEU A 131 18.12 -10.31 -8.84
C LEU A 131 16.94 -10.82 -9.68
N THR A 132 16.71 -12.13 -9.65
CA THR A 132 15.56 -12.79 -10.31
C THR A 132 14.35 -12.93 -9.40
N GLY A 133 14.37 -12.44 -8.15
CA GLY A 133 13.27 -12.54 -7.20
C GLY A 133 12.95 -13.96 -6.72
N CYS A 134 13.92 -14.87 -6.80
CA CYS A 134 13.79 -16.32 -6.54
C CYS A 134 14.73 -16.83 -5.43
N LYS A 135 15.27 -15.93 -4.59
CA LYS A 135 16.17 -16.32 -3.50
C LYS A 135 15.36 -16.93 -2.36
N CYS A 136 15.45 -18.25 -2.21
CA CYS A 136 15.09 -18.96 -0.97
C CYS A 136 16.35 -19.39 -0.25
N SER A 137 16.55 -18.84 0.94
CA SER A 137 17.62 -19.17 1.86
C SER A 137 17.14 -20.13 2.96
N PRO A 138 18.05 -20.75 3.72
CA PRO A 138 17.67 -21.55 4.89
C PRO A 138 16.87 -20.75 5.94
N ARG A 139 16.98 -19.42 5.96
CA ARG A 139 16.17 -18.56 6.84
C ARG A 139 14.72 -18.57 6.41
N ASP A 140 14.47 -18.41 5.11
CA ASP A 140 13.13 -18.43 4.54
C ASP A 140 12.46 -19.79 4.77
N ALA A 141 13.23 -20.88 4.67
CA ALA A 141 12.74 -22.23 5.00
C ALA A 141 12.37 -22.38 6.49
N ASN A 142 13.15 -21.82 7.42
CA ASN A 142 12.81 -21.83 8.85
C ASN A 142 11.54 -21.01 9.13
N LEU A 143 11.41 -19.83 8.53
CA LEU A 143 10.21 -19.00 8.67
C LEU A 143 8.99 -19.69 8.07
N SER A 144 9.14 -20.35 6.92
CA SER A 144 8.11 -21.18 6.30
C SER A 144 7.63 -22.29 7.24
N ALA A 145 8.55 -23.04 7.87
CA ALA A 145 8.20 -24.06 8.85
C ALA A 145 7.49 -23.47 10.09
N TYR A 146 7.92 -22.29 10.54
CA TYR A 146 7.26 -21.58 11.63
C TYR A 146 5.82 -21.17 11.26
N CYS A 147 5.63 -20.59 10.07
CA CYS A 147 4.30 -20.20 9.56
C CYS A 147 3.36 -21.40 9.49
N ALA A 148 3.83 -22.55 9.00
CA ALA A 148 3.04 -23.77 8.92
C ALA A 148 2.58 -24.27 10.30
N ASN A 149 3.44 -24.16 11.32
CA ASN A 149 3.14 -24.65 12.67
C ASN A 149 2.28 -23.69 13.50
N HIS A 150 2.42 -22.38 13.30
CA HIS A 150 1.87 -21.37 14.22
C HIS A 150 0.88 -20.39 13.61
N ILE A 151 0.96 -20.14 12.30
CA ILE A 151 0.16 -19.11 11.62
C ILE A 151 -0.98 -19.73 10.81
N HIS A 152 -0.77 -20.92 10.25
CA HIS A 152 -1.81 -21.61 9.49
C HIS A 152 -3.00 -21.97 10.37
N TYR A 153 -4.19 -21.95 9.75
CA TYR A 153 -5.39 -22.37 10.44
C TYR A 153 -5.30 -23.88 10.71
N LYS A 154 -5.59 -24.28 11.95
CA LYS A 154 -5.63 -25.70 12.35
C LYS A 154 -6.63 -26.50 11.51
N THR A 155 -7.72 -25.86 11.12
CA THR A 155 -8.73 -26.36 10.19
C THR A 155 -8.93 -25.33 9.10
N ARG A 156 -9.21 -25.76 7.86
CA ARG A 156 -9.57 -24.84 6.78
C ARG A 156 -10.77 -23.99 7.17
N LYS A 157 -10.80 -22.75 6.70
CA LYS A 157 -11.95 -21.86 6.90
C LYS A 157 -13.23 -22.49 6.35
N GLN A 158 -14.31 -22.31 7.09
CA GLN A 158 -15.66 -22.75 6.76
C GLN A 158 -16.66 -21.67 7.14
N TRP A 159 -17.84 -21.74 6.53
CA TRP A 159 -19.01 -20.99 6.94
C TRP A 159 -19.49 -21.43 8.33
N SER A 160 -20.09 -20.51 9.07
CA SER A 160 -20.62 -20.78 10.41
C SER A 160 -22.07 -21.27 10.39
N HIS A 161 -22.84 -20.90 9.35
CA HIS A 161 -24.29 -21.10 9.31
C HIS A 161 -24.77 -21.84 8.07
N LEU A 162 -24.13 -21.63 6.91
CA LEU A 162 -24.51 -22.26 5.64
C LEU A 162 -24.17 -23.76 5.56
N LEU A 163 -23.33 -24.28 6.46
CA LEU A 163 -22.95 -25.70 6.53
C LEU A 163 -23.49 -26.32 7.81
N SER A 164 -24.38 -27.31 7.68
CA SER A 164 -24.99 -28.03 8.80
C SER A 164 -24.33 -29.38 9.15
N SER A 165 -23.30 -29.83 8.41
CA SER A 165 -22.69 -31.16 8.64
C SER A 165 -21.23 -31.09 9.14
N PRO A 166 -20.92 -31.71 10.31
CA PRO A 166 -19.57 -31.83 10.86
C PRO A 166 -18.55 -32.60 9.99
N ASP A 167 -19.03 -33.40 9.04
CA ASP A 167 -18.19 -34.30 8.22
C ASP A 167 -17.55 -33.62 7.00
N ASN A 168 -17.95 -32.38 6.68
CA ASN A 168 -17.53 -31.67 5.46
C ASN A 168 -16.18 -30.97 5.61
N ARG A 169 -15.11 -31.68 5.99
CA ARG A 169 -13.76 -31.11 6.03
C ARG A 169 -13.14 -31.14 4.63
N HIS A 170 -12.96 -29.97 4.04
CA HIS A 170 -12.23 -29.81 2.78
C HIS A 170 -10.83 -30.43 2.89
N GLN A 171 -10.53 -31.37 1.98
CA GLN A 171 -9.20 -31.97 1.89
C GLN A 171 -8.19 -31.04 1.21
N ARG A 172 -8.67 -30.22 0.25
CA ARG A 172 -7.89 -29.22 -0.50
C ARG A 172 -8.53 -27.84 -0.36
N THR A 173 -7.73 -26.80 -0.59
CA THR A 173 -8.22 -25.42 -0.55
C THR A 173 -9.16 -25.13 -1.71
N ILE A 174 -8.83 -25.64 -2.91
CA ILE A 174 -9.66 -25.50 -4.10
C ILE A 174 -10.38 -26.81 -4.42
N SER A 175 -11.70 -26.76 -4.50
CA SER A 175 -12.54 -27.92 -4.85
C SER A 175 -13.09 -27.81 -6.28
N ILE A 176 -12.45 -28.52 -7.22
CA ILE A 176 -12.89 -28.65 -8.64
C ILE A 176 -13.66 -29.97 -8.86
N GLY A 177 -13.89 -30.73 -7.78
CA GLY A 177 -14.56 -32.02 -7.80
C GLY A 177 -15.83 -32.02 -6.97
N TYR A 178 -16.86 -32.66 -7.50
CA TYR A 178 -18.13 -32.89 -6.81
C TYR A 178 -17.96 -34.05 -5.82
N ASP A 179 -17.13 -33.86 -4.79
CA ASP A 179 -17.20 -34.73 -3.62
C ASP A 179 -18.49 -34.37 -2.88
N ASP A 180 -19.31 -35.40 -2.62
CA ASP A 180 -20.74 -35.32 -2.33
C ASP A 180 -21.14 -34.18 -1.36
N GLY A 181 -21.82 -33.17 -1.91
CA GLY A 181 -22.54 -32.15 -1.13
C GLY A 181 -22.01 -30.71 -1.18
N MET A 182 -20.76 -30.48 -1.61
CA MET A 182 -20.06 -29.19 -1.39
C MET A 182 -19.65 -28.46 -2.68
N ALA A 183 -20.32 -28.70 -3.81
CA ALA A 183 -20.09 -27.95 -5.05
C ALA A 183 -21.07 -26.79 -5.21
N CYS A 184 -20.68 -25.72 -5.93
CA CYS A 184 -21.54 -24.54 -6.14
C CYS A 184 -22.90 -24.91 -6.73
N ALA A 185 -22.94 -25.83 -7.70
CA ALA A 185 -24.19 -26.35 -8.26
C ALA A 185 -25.07 -27.04 -7.21
N SER A 186 -24.48 -27.93 -6.42
CA SER A 186 -25.21 -28.66 -5.37
C SER A 186 -25.69 -27.72 -4.28
N PHE A 187 -24.90 -26.72 -3.91
CA PHE A 187 -25.30 -25.68 -2.96
C PHE A 187 -26.48 -24.87 -3.50
N LEU A 188 -26.39 -24.38 -4.74
CA LEU A 188 -27.48 -23.65 -5.38
C LEU A 188 -28.77 -24.47 -5.40
N GLN A 189 -28.71 -25.74 -5.80
CA GLN A 189 -29.86 -26.64 -5.90
C GLN A 189 -30.46 -27.04 -4.54
N LYS A 190 -29.64 -27.12 -3.48
CA LYS A 190 -30.08 -27.55 -2.14
C LYS A 190 -30.44 -26.41 -1.20
N SER A 191 -30.02 -25.18 -1.49
CA SER A 191 -30.28 -24.01 -0.64
C SER A 191 -31.76 -23.64 -0.67
N PRO A 192 -32.50 -23.76 0.45
CA PRO A 192 -33.92 -23.42 0.47
C PRO A 192 -34.17 -21.94 0.14
N LEU A 193 -33.26 -21.06 0.59
CA LEU A 193 -33.35 -19.62 0.38
C LEU A 193 -33.13 -19.23 -1.09
N LEU A 194 -32.22 -19.90 -1.81
CA LEU A 194 -31.98 -19.62 -3.23
C LEU A 194 -32.96 -20.34 -4.17
N GLN A 195 -33.62 -21.40 -3.69
CA GLN A 195 -34.66 -22.11 -4.42
C GLN A 195 -36.06 -21.50 -4.21
N HIS A 196 -36.23 -20.58 -3.27
CA HIS A 196 -37.51 -19.93 -3.03
C HIS A 196 -38.02 -19.15 -4.27
N ASP A 197 -39.34 -19.10 -4.46
CA ASP A 197 -39.97 -18.48 -5.65
C ASP A 197 -39.69 -16.98 -5.74
N ALA A 198 -39.61 -16.29 -4.59
CA ALA A 198 -39.23 -14.87 -4.53
C ALA A 198 -37.83 -14.59 -5.14
N VAL A 199 -36.94 -15.58 -5.24
CA VAL A 199 -35.59 -15.46 -5.83
C VAL A 199 -35.55 -15.94 -7.28
N ALA A 200 -36.69 -16.41 -7.84
CA ALA A 200 -36.73 -17.08 -9.14
C ALA A 200 -36.16 -16.23 -10.29
N THR A 201 -36.37 -14.91 -10.28
CA THR A 201 -35.84 -13.99 -11.31
C THR A 201 -34.33 -13.75 -11.21
N LEU A 202 -33.71 -14.03 -10.07
CA LEU A 202 -32.25 -13.93 -9.86
C LEU A 202 -31.54 -15.29 -10.09
N ARG A 203 -32.29 -16.39 -10.03
CA ARG A 203 -31.75 -17.76 -10.19
C ARG A 203 -31.01 -18.01 -11.51
N PRO A 204 -31.43 -17.45 -12.66
CA PRO A 204 -30.64 -17.50 -13.90
C PRO A 204 -29.22 -16.97 -13.73
N CYS A 205 -29.03 -15.88 -12.97
CA CYS A 205 -27.70 -15.30 -12.74
C CYS A 205 -26.79 -16.25 -11.95
N PHE A 206 -27.29 -16.84 -10.86
CA PHE A 206 -26.51 -17.83 -10.11
C PHE A 206 -26.17 -19.06 -10.96
N THR A 207 -27.12 -19.50 -11.79
CA THR A 207 -26.94 -20.62 -12.71
C THR A 207 -25.88 -20.31 -13.76
N ALA A 208 -25.90 -19.11 -14.36
CA ALA A 208 -24.91 -18.67 -15.33
C ALA A 208 -23.49 -18.75 -14.75
N VAL A 209 -23.29 -18.30 -13.52
CA VAL A 209 -21.99 -18.38 -12.82
C VAL A 209 -21.56 -19.83 -12.54
N VAL A 210 -22.48 -20.68 -12.09
CA VAL A 210 -22.19 -22.11 -11.89
C VAL A 210 -21.76 -22.74 -13.22
N ASN A 211 -22.52 -22.48 -14.28
CA ASN A 211 -22.26 -22.98 -15.62
C ASN A 211 -20.94 -22.44 -16.19
N ASP A 212 -20.50 -21.26 -15.78
CA ASP A 212 -19.19 -20.72 -16.16
C ASP A 212 -18.01 -21.33 -15.37
N GLY A 213 -18.29 -22.23 -14.43
CA GLY A 213 -17.25 -22.98 -13.70
C GLY A 213 -16.83 -22.34 -12.39
N ALA A 214 -17.75 -21.71 -11.65
CA ALA A 214 -17.47 -21.29 -10.28
C ALA A 214 -17.21 -22.50 -9.35
N PHE A 215 -16.30 -22.32 -8.40
CA PHE A 215 -15.92 -23.30 -7.38
C PHE A 215 -15.69 -22.62 -6.03
N PHE A 216 -15.78 -23.37 -4.93
CA PHE A 216 -15.51 -22.86 -3.58
C PHE A 216 -14.04 -22.94 -3.19
N ARG A 217 -13.64 -22.05 -2.27
CA ARG A 217 -12.31 -21.95 -1.69
C ARG A 217 -12.36 -22.00 -0.16
N ALA A 218 -11.82 -23.08 0.41
CA ALA A 218 -11.66 -23.29 1.84
C ALA A 218 -10.20 -23.10 2.27
N ALA A 219 -9.81 -21.86 2.57
CA ALA A 219 -8.41 -21.52 2.83
C ALA A 219 -7.83 -22.13 4.12
N GLN A 220 -6.57 -22.59 4.07
CA GLN A 220 -5.79 -23.10 5.20
C GLN A 220 -4.81 -22.05 5.78
N SER A 221 -4.52 -20.98 5.04
CA SER A 221 -3.65 -19.90 5.51
C SER A 221 -4.21 -18.52 5.16
N ARG A 222 -3.72 -17.47 5.83
CA ARG A 222 -4.07 -16.07 5.49
C ARG A 222 -3.70 -15.72 4.06
N ARG A 223 -2.57 -16.24 3.54
CA ARG A 223 -2.15 -16.06 2.14
C ARG A 223 -3.20 -16.59 1.17
N GLN A 224 -3.77 -17.77 1.46
CA GLN A 224 -4.82 -18.37 0.64
C GLN A 224 -6.17 -17.63 0.79
N VAL A 225 -6.48 -17.06 1.96
CA VAL A 225 -7.67 -16.22 2.17
C VAL A 225 -7.60 -14.94 1.34
N ASN A 226 -6.47 -14.24 1.43
CA ASN A 226 -6.28 -12.91 0.85
C ASN A 226 -5.95 -12.94 -0.63
N TYR A 227 -5.79 -14.13 -1.21
CA TYR A 227 -5.57 -14.23 -2.64
C TYR A 227 -6.82 -13.76 -3.38
N TRP A 228 -6.64 -12.85 -4.33
CA TRP A 228 -7.65 -12.49 -5.30
C TRP A 228 -7.02 -12.56 -6.68
N CYS A 229 -7.74 -13.12 -7.63
CA CYS A 229 -7.28 -13.25 -9.02
C CYS A 229 -8.31 -12.59 -9.93
N PRO A 230 -8.18 -11.28 -10.18
CA PRO A 230 -9.19 -10.43 -10.76
C PRO A 230 -9.93 -11.06 -11.93
N GLY A 231 -9.21 -11.54 -12.95
CA GLY A 231 -9.88 -12.07 -14.13
C GLY A 231 -10.41 -13.49 -14.03
N LEU A 232 -9.89 -14.31 -13.12
CA LEU A 232 -10.15 -15.76 -13.13
C LEU A 232 -10.99 -16.21 -11.94
N ASN A 233 -11.16 -15.31 -10.97
CA ASN A 233 -11.69 -15.51 -9.63
C ASN A 233 -11.08 -16.72 -8.91
N ALA A 234 -10.57 -16.45 -7.71
CA ALA A 234 -9.87 -17.41 -6.85
C ALA A 234 -10.76 -18.53 -6.27
N GLY A 235 -11.96 -18.72 -6.82
CA GLY A 235 -13.06 -19.42 -6.17
C GLY A 235 -13.80 -18.53 -5.16
N LEU A 236 -15.04 -18.91 -4.88
CA LEU A 236 -15.90 -18.29 -3.88
C LEU A 236 -15.37 -18.62 -2.47
N PRO A 237 -14.91 -17.63 -1.68
CA PRO A 237 -14.28 -17.90 -0.40
C PRO A 237 -15.28 -18.28 0.68
N PHE A 238 -14.83 -19.13 1.59
CA PHE A 238 -15.56 -19.41 2.82
C PHE A 238 -15.25 -18.34 3.87
N VAL A 239 -16.14 -17.36 3.95
CA VAL A 239 -16.04 -16.25 4.90
C VAL A 239 -17.15 -16.39 5.93
N PRO A 240 -16.83 -16.77 7.19
CA PRO A 240 -17.83 -16.84 8.24
C PRO A 240 -18.38 -15.45 8.58
N LYS A 241 -19.69 -15.35 8.80
CA LYS A 241 -20.37 -14.12 9.26
C LYS A 241 -21.17 -14.37 10.55
N SER A 242 -21.74 -13.29 11.10
CA SER A 242 -22.49 -13.28 12.36
C SER A 242 -23.76 -14.12 12.35
N ASP A 243 -24.36 -14.30 11.17
CA ASP A 243 -25.64 -14.96 10.98
C ASP A 243 -25.79 -15.48 9.55
N LEU A 244 -26.79 -16.33 9.34
CA LEU A 244 -27.08 -17.01 8.07
C LEU A 244 -27.33 -16.03 6.92
N ILE A 245 -28.06 -14.93 7.16
CA ILE A 245 -28.46 -14.00 6.11
C ILE A 245 -27.27 -13.15 5.68
N HIS A 246 -26.48 -12.65 6.63
CA HIS A 246 -25.21 -11.98 6.36
C HIS A 246 -24.22 -12.89 5.63
N GLU A 247 -24.13 -14.16 6.01
CA GLU A 247 -23.25 -15.10 5.33
C GLU A 247 -23.70 -15.40 3.89
N LEU A 248 -24.99 -15.66 3.66
CA LEU A 248 -25.55 -15.97 2.34
C LEU A 248 -25.39 -14.83 1.35
N THR A 249 -25.77 -13.63 1.77
CA THR A 249 -25.67 -12.41 0.96
C THR A 249 -24.22 -12.01 0.66
N PHE A 250 -23.29 -12.15 1.62
CA PHE A 250 -21.86 -11.93 1.37
C PHE A 250 -21.33 -12.95 0.35
N LEU A 251 -21.76 -14.21 0.45
CA LEU A 251 -21.48 -15.22 -0.57
C LEU A 251 -22.05 -14.81 -1.94
N CYS A 252 -23.29 -14.32 -2.00
CA CYS A 252 -23.91 -13.88 -3.25
C CYS A 252 -23.29 -12.60 -3.82
N HIS A 253 -22.73 -11.72 -2.99
CA HIS A 253 -21.87 -10.60 -3.43
C HIS A 253 -20.66 -11.15 -4.19
N ASP A 254 -19.89 -12.04 -3.56
CA ASP A 254 -18.74 -12.69 -4.20
C ASP A 254 -19.14 -13.48 -5.46
N TRP A 255 -20.34 -14.06 -5.47
CA TRP A 255 -20.93 -14.73 -6.63
C TRP A 255 -21.17 -13.77 -7.79
N GLY A 256 -21.60 -12.53 -7.51
CA GLY A 256 -21.80 -11.53 -8.54
C GLY A 256 -20.50 -11.10 -9.22
N HIS A 257 -19.34 -11.14 -8.55
CA HIS A 257 -18.04 -10.93 -9.20
C HIS A 257 -17.71 -11.99 -10.27
N PHE A 258 -18.40 -13.14 -10.29
CA PHE A 258 -18.26 -14.12 -11.38
C PHE A 258 -19.15 -13.81 -12.58
N LEU A 259 -20.20 -13.00 -12.43
CA LEU A 259 -20.99 -12.48 -13.56
C LEU A 259 -20.20 -11.43 -14.37
N ILE A 260 -19.23 -10.79 -13.72
CA ILE A 260 -18.38 -9.77 -14.32
C ILE A 260 -16.93 -10.10 -13.91
N PRO A 261 -16.31 -11.11 -14.54
CA PRO A 261 -14.91 -11.39 -14.28
C PRO A 261 -14.07 -10.14 -14.57
N ASP A 262 -13.04 -9.87 -13.77
CA ASP A 262 -12.24 -8.68 -14.02
C ASP A 262 -11.43 -8.85 -15.33
N LEU A 263 -10.93 -7.74 -15.85
CA LEU A 263 -10.16 -7.79 -17.09
C LEU A 263 -8.80 -8.43 -16.88
N VAL A 264 -8.38 -9.23 -17.85
CA VAL A 264 -7.03 -9.80 -17.92
C VAL A 264 -6.09 -8.79 -18.54
N THR A 265 -4.96 -8.53 -17.89
CA THR A 265 -3.85 -7.80 -18.53
C THR A 265 -2.91 -8.79 -19.23
N THR A 266 -2.61 -8.50 -20.49
CA THR A 266 -1.76 -9.36 -21.33
C THR A 266 -0.28 -8.97 -21.27
N GLY A 267 0.06 -7.93 -20.52
CA GLY A 267 1.40 -7.35 -20.50
C GLY A 267 1.81 -6.68 -21.82
N GLY A 268 0.87 -6.48 -22.76
CA GLY A 268 1.16 -5.87 -24.06
C GLY A 268 1.87 -4.52 -23.92
N SER A 269 3.07 -4.43 -24.48
CA SER A 269 3.89 -3.22 -24.48
C SER A 269 3.19 -2.11 -25.26
N VAL A 270 2.73 -1.05 -24.58
CA VAL A 270 2.45 0.21 -25.26
C VAL A 270 3.52 1.22 -24.86
N SER A 271 4.37 1.57 -25.82
CA SER A 271 5.51 2.49 -25.64
C SER A 271 5.10 3.94 -25.39
N ALA A 272 3.80 4.26 -25.46
CA ALA A 272 3.25 5.58 -25.19
C ALA A 272 2.57 5.64 -23.82
N SER A 273 2.99 6.57 -22.97
CA SER A 273 2.47 6.80 -21.61
C SER A 273 0.95 7.04 -21.58
N SER A 274 0.38 7.63 -22.63
CA SER A 274 -1.06 7.88 -22.76
C SER A 274 -1.90 6.60 -22.86
N HIS A 275 -1.39 5.57 -23.54
CA HIS A 275 -2.09 4.29 -23.67
C HIS A 275 -2.02 3.46 -22.38
N GLN A 276 -0.89 3.49 -21.69
CA GLN A 276 -0.74 2.82 -20.39
C GLN A 276 -1.72 3.42 -19.35
N LEU A 277 -1.89 4.74 -19.37
CA LEU A 277 -2.87 5.41 -18.51
C LEU A 277 -4.32 5.03 -18.85
N LEU A 278 -4.66 4.94 -20.14
CA LEU A 278 -5.99 4.49 -20.56
C LEU A 278 -6.28 3.06 -20.11
N GLN A 279 -5.35 2.13 -20.28
CA GLN A 279 -5.50 0.74 -19.81
C GLN A 279 -5.72 0.69 -18.29
N LYS A 280 -4.97 1.49 -17.51
CA LYS A 280 -5.17 1.62 -16.07
C LYS A 280 -6.59 2.11 -15.74
N ARG A 281 -7.03 3.19 -16.40
CA ARG A 281 -8.38 3.76 -16.21
C ARG A 281 -9.47 2.74 -16.50
N VAL A 282 -9.38 2.03 -17.63
CA VAL A 282 -10.35 0.98 -18.01
C VAL A 282 -10.40 -0.14 -16.99
N TYR A 283 -9.23 -0.65 -16.58
CA TYR A 283 -9.14 -1.71 -15.58
C TYR A 283 -9.76 -1.29 -14.23
N VAL A 284 -9.43 -0.08 -13.76
CA VAL A 284 -9.96 0.44 -12.49
C VAL A 284 -11.47 0.65 -12.58
N VAL A 285 -11.98 1.29 -13.63
CA VAL A 285 -13.42 1.50 -13.83
C VAL A 285 -14.17 0.18 -13.88
N TRP A 286 -13.66 -0.81 -14.61
CA TRP A 286 -14.28 -2.14 -14.70
C TRP A 286 -14.40 -2.80 -13.33
N ARG A 287 -13.32 -2.80 -12.53
CA ARG A 287 -13.32 -3.43 -11.20
C ARG A 287 -14.21 -2.70 -10.20
N MET A 288 -14.20 -1.37 -10.20
CA MET A 288 -15.08 -0.57 -9.36
C MET A 288 -16.56 -0.76 -9.75
N LEU A 289 -16.85 -0.92 -11.05
CA LEU A 289 -18.19 -1.31 -11.51
C LEU A 289 -18.56 -2.71 -11.00
N SER A 290 -17.63 -3.66 -10.97
CA SER A 290 -17.86 -4.99 -10.39
C SER A 290 -18.29 -4.90 -8.91
N GLU A 291 -17.68 -4.03 -8.10
CA GLU A 291 -18.16 -3.75 -6.72
C GLU A 291 -19.54 -3.06 -6.69
N ALA A 292 -19.74 -2.05 -7.53
CA ALA A 292 -21.02 -1.35 -7.58
C ALA A 292 -22.18 -2.29 -7.98
N ILE A 293 -21.91 -3.24 -8.89
CA ILE A 293 -22.88 -4.20 -9.40
C ILE A 293 -23.22 -5.25 -8.35
N THR A 294 -22.20 -5.79 -7.67
CA THR A 294 -22.39 -6.81 -6.63
C THR A 294 -23.17 -6.28 -5.43
N LEU A 295 -22.93 -5.03 -5.01
CA LEU A 295 -23.72 -4.38 -3.95
C LEU A 295 -25.21 -4.26 -4.31
N VAL A 296 -25.54 -3.82 -5.53
CA VAL A 296 -26.95 -3.71 -5.95
C VAL A 296 -27.57 -5.11 -6.12
N PHE A 297 -26.83 -6.06 -6.69
CA PHE A 297 -27.32 -7.42 -6.90
C PHE A 297 -27.58 -8.16 -5.58
N ALA A 298 -26.63 -8.16 -4.65
CA ALA A 298 -26.68 -8.96 -3.43
C ALA A 298 -27.35 -8.22 -2.25
N ASP A 299 -26.98 -6.97 -2.00
CA ASP A 299 -27.43 -6.24 -0.81
C ASP A 299 -28.72 -5.43 -1.04
N MET A 300 -29.15 -5.24 -2.28
CA MET A 300 -30.49 -4.69 -2.59
C MET A 300 -31.44 -5.76 -3.13
N LEU A 301 -31.19 -6.31 -4.32
CA LEU A 301 -32.16 -7.20 -4.98
C LEU A 301 -32.33 -8.53 -4.25
N LEU A 302 -31.25 -9.25 -3.96
CA LEU A 302 -31.35 -10.51 -3.22
C LEU A 302 -31.88 -10.29 -1.80
N ALA A 303 -31.43 -9.25 -1.10
CA ALA A 303 -31.96 -8.90 0.22
C ALA A 303 -33.49 -8.68 0.18
N GLU A 304 -34.00 -7.96 -0.82
CA GLU A 304 -35.44 -7.76 -1.00
C GLU A 304 -36.18 -9.05 -1.37
N ALA A 305 -35.60 -9.90 -2.22
CA ALA A 305 -36.17 -11.20 -2.55
C ALA A 305 -36.28 -12.11 -1.31
N LEU A 306 -35.25 -12.11 -0.45
CA LEU A 306 -35.26 -12.85 0.82
C LEU A 306 -36.22 -12.25 1.85
N ARG A 307 -36.40 -10.93 1.89
CA ARG A 307 -37.43 -10.31 2.72
C ARG A 307 -38.82 -10.78 2.29
N ARG A 308 -39.08 -10.84 0.99
CA ARG A 308 -40.36 -11.31 0.42
C ARG A 308 -40.59 -12.81 0.56
N SER A 309 -39.55 -13.61 0.80
CA SER A 309 -39.71 -15.03 1.12
C SER A 309 -40.20 -15.29 2.55
N GLY A 310 -40.44 -14.24 3.33
CA GLY A 310 -40.95 -14.36 4.70
C GLY A 310 -39.86 -14.64 5.74
N VAL A 311 -38.58 -14.44 5.39
CA VAL A 311 -37.47 -14.55 6.35
C VAL A 311 -37.56 -13.41 7.37
N GLU A 312 -37.67 -13.77 8.64
CA GLU A 312 -37.61 -12.82 9.75
C GLU A 312 -36.15 -12.41 10.00
N TYR A 313 -35.81 -11.17 9.63
CA TYR A 313 -34.46 -10.61 9.75
C TYR A 313 -34.54 -9.09 9.89
N ASP A 314 -33.61 -8.50 10.65
CA ASP A 314 -33.47 -7.04 10.73
C ASP A 314 -32.71 -6.50 9.51
N TRP A 315 -33.45 -6.14 8.48
CA TRP A 315 -32.92 -5.66 7.20
C TRP A 315 -32.17 -4.33 7.31
N ASN A 316 -32.36 -3.55 8.38
CA ASN A 316 -31.59 -2.31 8.60
C ASN A 316 -30.12 -2.58 8.89
N LYS A 317 -29.75 -3.81 9.31
CA LYS A 317 -28.35 -4.23 9.44
C LYS A 317 -27.61 -4.27 8.09
N ARG A 318 -28.34 -4.25 6.97
CA ARG A 318 -27.79 -4.18 5.61
C ARG A 318 -27.73 -2.72 5.20
N ALA A 319 -26.61 -2.07 5.46
CA ALA A 319 -26.51 -0.61 5.41
C ALA A 319 -27.03 0.06 4.13
N ILE A 320 -26.97 -0.62 2.97
CA ILE A 320 -27.48 -0.11 1.69
C ILE A 320 -28.98 -0.38 1.47
N TRP A 321 -29.57 -1.39 2.13
CA TRP A 321 -30.97 -1.77 1.95
C TRP A 321 -31.96 -0.66 2.37
N PRO A 322 -31.78 0.08 3.48
CA PRO A 322 -32.62 1.23 3.81
C PRO A 322 -32.68 2.28 2.71
N LEU A 323 -31.55 2.55 2.04
CA LEU A 323 -31.50 3.48 0.90
C LEU A 323 -32.31 2.94 -0.28
N PHE A 324 -32.19 1.65 -0.59
CA PHE A 324 -33.01 1.00 -1.63
C PHE A 324 -34.51 1.06 -1.28
N ALA A 325 -34.89 0.71 -0.06
CA ALA A 325 -36.28 0.77 0.38
C ALA A 325 -36.87 2.18 0.25
N ALA A 326 -36.08 3.21 0.56
CA ALA A 326 -36.46 4.61 0.41
C ALA A 326 -36.70 5.04 -1.05
N THR A 327 -36.10 4.38 -2.05
CA THR A 327 -36.38 4.68 -3.46
C THR A 327 -37.75 4.15 -3.93
N ARG A 328 -38.39 3.26 -3.17
CA ARG A 328 -39.70 2.65 -3.47
C ARG A 328 -39.80 1.97 -4.84
N LEU A 329 -38.66 1.60 -5.42
CA LEU A 329 -38.63 0.84 -6.67
C LEU A 329 -38.97 -0.61 -6.36
N ASP A 330 -39.89 -1.20 -7.12
CA ASP A 330 -40.26 -2.60 -6.95
C ASP A 330 -39.66 -3.47 -8.06
N PRO A 331 -38.57 -4.22 -7.79
CA PRO A 331 -37.97 -5.13 -8.77
C PRO A 331 -38.77 -6.43 -8.97
N PHE A 332 -39.73 -6.76 -8.09
CA PHE A 332 -40.43 -8.05 -8.09
C PHE A 332 -41.95 -7.88 -7.97
N PRO A 333 -42.63 -7.34 -9.00
CA PRO A 333 -44.09 -7.18 -8.98
C PRO A 333 -44.81 -8.52 -8.75
N GLU A 334 -46.07 -8.46 -8.31
CA GLU A 334 -46.90 -9.65 -7.97
C GLU A 334 -46.92 -10.72 -9.07
N SER A 335 -46.85 -10.31 -10.32
CA SER A 335 -46.61 -11.18 -11.47
C SER A 335 -45.13 -11.11 -11.87
N PRO A 336 -44.35 -12.21 -11.75
CA PRO A 336 -42.92 -12.19 -12.07
C PRO A 336 -42.67 -11.68 -13.49
N ASN A 337 -41.91 -10.59 -13.60
CA ASN A 337 -41.55 -9.97 -14.87
C ASN A 337 -40.08 -9.56 -14.87
N VAL A 338 -39.27 -10.31 -15.64
CA VAL A 338 -37.82 -10.09 -15.74
C VAL A 338 -37.47 -8.73 -16.34
N ASP A 339 -38.29 -8.18 -17.24
CA ASP A 339 -38.05 -6.86 -17.84
C ASP A 339 -38.18 -5.75 -16.80
N VAL A 340 -39.15 -5.89 -15.88
CA VAL A 340 -39.30 -4.97 -14.74
C VAL A 340 -38.10 -5.09 -13.81
N THR A 341 -37.72 -6.31 -13.43
CA THR A 341 -36.53 -6.56 -12.59
C THR A 341 -35.28 -5.93 -13.22
N LEU A 342 -35.05 -6.13 -14.52
CA LEU A 342 -33.92 -5.58 -15.25
C LEU A 342 -33.94 -4.06 -15.34
N SER A 343 -35.11 -3.46 -15.57
CA SER A 343 -35.26 -2.00 -15.61
C SER A 343 -34.93 -1.36 -14.27
N VAL A 344 -35.46 -1.92 -13.17
CA VAL A 344 -35.15 -1.47 -11.81
C VAL A 344 -33.67 -1.68 -11.49
N PHE A 345 -33.13 -2.85 -11.84
CA PHE A 345 -31.71 -3.15 -11.64
C PHE A 345 -30.81 -2.15 -12.36
N LYS A 346 -31.07 -1.86 -13.65
CA LYS A 346 -30.31 -0.86 -14.42
C LYS A 346 -30.36 0.53 -13.79
N THR A 347 -31.52 0.91 -13.27
CA THR A 347 -31.75 2.22 -12.64
C THR A 347 -30.96 2.34 -11.34
N LEU A 348 -31.07 1.36 -10.44
CA LEU A 348 -30.33 1.33 -9.19
C LEU A 348 -28.82 1.25 -9.43
N LEU A 349 -28.42 0.42 -10.39
CA LEU A 349 -27.02 0.26 -10.76
C LEU A 349 -26.40 1.56 -11.28
N ARG A 350 -27.10 2.30 -12.14
CA ARG A 350 -26.62 3.61 -12.58
C ARG A 350 -26.42 4.55 -11.40
N ALA A 351 -27.40 4.68 -10.51
CA ALA A 351 -27.26 5.53 -9.33
C ALA A 351 -26.06 5.10 -8.44
N ASN A 352 -25.89 3.80 -8.20
CA ASN A 352 -24.77 3.30 -7.40
C ASN A 352 -23.42 3.51 -8.09
N ALA A 353 -23.32 3.27 -9.41
CA ALA A 353 -22.09 3.47 -10.17
C ALA A 353 -21.67 4.94 -10.18
N TYR A 354 -22.62 5.88 -10.31
CA TYR A 354 -22.38 7.30 -10.21
C TYR A 354 -21.77 7.69 -8.86
N TYR A 355 -22.32 7.17 -7.76
CA TYR A 355 -21.76 7.46 -6.44
C TYR A 355 -20.41 6.75 -6.21
N CYS A 356 -20.34 5.45 -6.43
CA CYS A 356 -19.17 4.62 -6.17
C CYS A 356 -17.94 5.06 -6.99
N LEU A 357 -18.14 5.38 -8.28
CA LEU A 357 -17.03 5.74 -9.15
C LEU A 357 -16.76 7.25 -9.17
N LEU A 358 -17.81 8.07 -9.14
CA LEU A 358 -17.69 9.53 -9.34
C LEU A 358 -17.92 10.36 -8.06
N GLY A 359 -18.28 9.74 -6.94
CA GLY A 359 -18.71 10.45 -5.73
C GLY A 359 -20.00 11.24 -5.90
N ASP A 360 -20.72 11.04 -7.00
CA ASP A 360 -21.90 11.81 -7.41
C ASP A 360 -23.18 11.14 -6.88
N ASP A 361 -23.84 11.75 -5.90
CA ASP A 361 -25.08 11.25 -5.31
C ASP A 361 -26.36 11.80 -5.97
N SER A 362 -26.25 12.55 -7.08
CA SER A 362 -27.38 13.22 -7.73
C SER A 362 -28.44 12.25 -8.26
N GLU A 363 -28.04 11.11 -8.82
CA GLU A 363 -28.98 10.09 -9.30
C GLU A 363 -29.76 9.44 -8.14
N TYR A 364 -29.13 9.21 -6.98
CA TYR A 364 -29.87 8.77 -5.79
C TYR A 364 -30.86 9.82 -5.31
N ARG A 365 -30.46 11.08 -5.23
CA ARG A 365 -31.36 12.19 -4.84
C ARG A 365 -32.56 12.30 -5.77
N LYS A 366 -32.36 12.09 -7.07
CA LYS A 366 -33.42 12.08 -8.08
C LYS A 366 -34.41 10.93 -7.85
N LEU A 367 -33.92 9.71 -7.58
CA LEU A 367 -34.78 8.57 -7.26
C LEU A 367 -35.61 8.81 -5.99
N LEU A 368 -34.99 9.34 -4.93
CA LEU A 368 -35.69 9.68 -3.68
C LEU A 368 -36.74 10.78 -3.90
N SER A 369 -36.40 11.81 -4.67
CA SER A 369 -37.34 12.90 -5.00
C SER A 369 -38.55 12.40 -5.81
N GLN A 370 -38.33 11.47 -6.74
CA GLN A 370 -39.40 10.83 -7.52
C GLN A 370 -40.31 9.97 -6.64
N ALA A 371 -39.72 9.18 -5.72
CA ALA A 371 -40.46 8.39 -4.74
C ALA A 371 -41.35 9.29 -3.88
N LYS A 372 -40.81 10.41 -3.38
CA LYS A 372 -41.57 11.42 -2.61
C LYS A 372 -42.74 12.00 -3.41
N ALA A 373 -42.53 12.36 -4.67
CA ALA A 373 -43.58 12.93 -5.53
C ALA A 373 -44.74 11.95 -5.80
N GLN A 374 -44.48 10.64 -5.81
CA GLN A 374 -45.51 9.60 -6.00
C GLN A 374 -46.40 9.40 -4.76
N THR A 375 -46.01 9.97 -3.61
CA THR A 375 -46.56 9.60 -2.28
C THR A 375 -47.49 10.64 -1.66
N ASN A 376 -48.05 11.54 -2.47
CA ASN A 376 -49.20 12.37 -2.08
C ASN A 376 -50.47 11.57 -1.72
N ARG A 377 -50.38 10.24 -1.53
CA ARG A 377 -51.45 9.35 -1.07
C ARG A 377 -50.91 8.34 -0.05
N LEU A 378 -51.28 8.60 1.21
CA LEU A 378 -51.43 7.68 2.35
C LEU A 378 -50.18 7.14 3.06
N GLU A 379 -50.43 6.88 4.34
CA GLU A 379 -49.54 6.75 5.49
C GLU A 379 -48.67 5.47 5.50
N GLU A 380 -47.66 5.50 6.36
CA GLU A 380 -46.83 4.39 6.85
C GLU A 380 -45.67 3.87 5.97
N THR A 381 -44.54 4.59 5.98
CA THR A 381 -43.26 4.05 6.53
C THR A 381 -42.23 5.19 6.80
N PRO A 382 -41.45 5.14 7.89
CA PRO A 382 -40.71 6.28 8.44
C PRO A 382 -39.19 6.16 8.19
N LEU A 383 -38.77 5.95 6.94
CA LEU A 383 -37.34 6.04 6.63
C LEU A 383 -37.05 7.47 6.17
N ASP A 384 -36.34 8.23 7.00
CA ASP A 384 -35.81 9.53 6.61
C ASP A 384 -34.85 9.32 5.43
N GLU A 385 -35.31 9.72 4.24
CA GLU A 385 -34.57 9.61 2.97
C GLU A 385 -33.18 10.26 3.08
N HIS A 386 -33.07 11.34 3.87
CA HIS A 386 -31.81 12.03 4.10
C HIS A 386 -30.86 11.21 4.98
N GLU A 387 -31.40 10.59 6.03
CA GLU A 387 -30.65 9.73 6.94
C GLU A 387 -30.20 8.43 6.26
N ALA A 388 -31.06 7.82 5.43
CA ALA A 388 -30.72 6.62 4.67
C ALA A 388 -29.55 6.86 3.70
N LEU A 389 -29.58 7.96 2.95
CA LEU A 389 -28.47 8.34 2.07
C LEU A 389 -27.21 8.70 2.87
N LYS A 390 -27.34 9.41 3.98
CA LYS A 390 -26.20 9.75 4.85
C LYS A 390 -25.52 8.50 5.40
N ASN A 391 -26.29 7.56 5.97
CA ASN A 391 -25.77 6.31 6.54
C ASN A 391 -25.09 5.44 5.48
N PHE A 392 -25.65 5.40 4.26
CA PHE A 392 -25.00 4.76 3.12
C PHE A 392 -23.64 5.39 2.81
N LYS A 393 -23.55 6.72 2.72
CA LYS A 393 -22.30 7.43 2.44
C LYS A 393 -21.26 7.19 3.54
N GLU A 394 -21.65 7.31 4.81
CA GLU A 394 -20.77 7.07 5.96
C GLU A 394 -20.25 5.64 5.99
N LYS A 395 -21.09 4.66 5.66
CA LYS A 395 -20.67 3.25 5.62
C LYS A 395 -19.78 2.92 4.43
N TYR A 396 -20.16 3.32 3.22
CA TYR A 396 -19.56 2.78 1.98
C TYR A 396 -18.48 3.66 1.36
N MET A 397 -18.43 4.97 1.66
CA MET A 397 -17.35 5.84 1.16
C MET A 397 -15.94 5.30 1.50
N PRO A 398 -15.66 4.85 2.75
CA PRO A 398 -14.38 4.22 3.08
C PRO A 398 -14.04 3.01 2.21
N PHE A 399 -15.03 2.14 1.93
CA PHE A 399 -14.85 0.95 1.10
C PHE A 399 -14.46 1.34 -0.33
N PHE A 400 -15.19 2.27 -0.95
CA PHE A 400 -14.89 2.69 -2.31
C PHE A 400 -13.52 3.37 -2.44
N VAL A 401 -13.10 4.15 -1.45
CA VAL A 401 -11.76 4.75 -1.40
C VAL A 401 -10.65 3.70 -1.38
N GLU A 402 -10.77 2.71 -0.51
CA GLU A 402 -9.78 1.63 -0.41
C GLU A 402 -9.82 0.70 -1.61
N ASP A 403 -10.99 0.41 -2.18
CA ASP A 403 -11.12 -0.40 -3.39
C ASP A 403 -10.45 0.27 -4.60
N TYR A 404 -10.55 1.60 -4.72
CA TYR A 404 -9.80 2.36 -5.72
C TYR A 404 -8.29 2.21 -5.54
N ARG A 405 -7.79 2.39 -4.31
CA ARG A 405 -6.36 2.28 -3.97
C ARG A 405 -5.85 0.88 -4.25
N TRP A 406 -6.57 -0.12 -3.79
CA TRP A 406 -6.26 -1.53 -3.95
C TRP A 406 -6.24 -1.94 -5.42
N THR A 407 -7.28 -1.58 -6.19
CA THR A 407 -7.38 -1.89 -7.62
C THR A 407 -6.27 -1.22 -8.43
N SER A 408 -5.98 0.05 -8.14
CA SER A 408 -4.88 0.80 -8.77
C SER A 408 -3.53 0.15 -8.48
N SER A 409 -3.28 -0.28 -7.23
CA SER A 409 -2.06 -0.98 -6.83
C SER A 409 -1.91 -2.34 -7.52
N ASN A 410 -3.00 -3.09 -7.65
CA ASN A 410 -3.00 -4.37 -8.39
C ASN A 410 -2.59 -4.15 -9.85
N TYR A 411 -3.17 -3.15 -10.52
CA TYR A 411 -2.80 -2.82 -11.89
C TYR A 411 -1.32 -2.44 -12.01
N ASP A 412 -0.81 -1.58 -11.13
CA ASP A 412 0.59 -1.16 -11.13
C ASP A 412 1.55 -2.35 -10.91
N SER A 413 1.17 -3.28 -10.02
CA SER A 413 1.91 -4.52 -9.79
C SER A 413 1.93 -5.44 -11.01
N MET A 414 0.83 -5.53 -11.76
CA MET A 414 0.81 -6.32 -13.01
C MET A 414 1.60 -5.60 -14.12
N SER A 415 1.42 -4.29 -14.27
CA SER A 415 2.09 -3.47 -15.30
C SER A 415 3.61 -3.47 -15.13
N SER A 416 4.12 -3.40 -13.89
CA SER A 416 5.56 -3.50 -13.60
C SER A 416 6.18 -4.86 -13.94
N ARG A 417 5.35 -5.89 -14.19
CA ARG A 417 5.76 -7.25 -14.57
C ARG A 417 5.21 -7.66 -15.95
N SER A 418 5.02 -6.68 -16.84
CA SER A 418 4.43 -6.86 -18.18
C SER A 418 5.01 -8.05 -18.95
N GLU A 419 6.33 -8.23 -18.98
CA GLU A 419 6.98 -9.35 -19.70
C GLU A 419 6.53 -10.73 -19.18
N SER A 420 6.33 -10.87 -17.86
CA SER A 420 5.80 -12.11 -17.26
C SER A 420 4.37 -12.36 -17.71
N PHE A 421 3.54 -11.31 -17.73
CA PHE A 421 2.15 -11.39 -18.18
C PHE A 421 2.02 -11.67 -19.67
N THR A 422 2.94 -11.19 -20.51
CA THR A 422 3.01 -11.54 -21.94
C THR A 422 3.27 -13.02 -22.13
N ARG A 423 4.31 -13.57 -21.50
CA ARG A 423 4.60 -15.02 -21.56
C ARG A 423 3.44 -15.86 -21.04
N TRP A 424 2.83 -15.43 -19.94
CA TRP A 424 1.68 -16.10 -19.35
C TRP A 424 0.51 -16.13 -20.34
N TRP A 425 0.18 -14.98 -20.94
CA TRP A 425 -0.91 -14.86 -21.88
C TRP A 425 -0.69 -15.70 -23.14
N GLU A 426 0.51 -15.70 -23.71
CA GLU A 426 0.88 -16.58 -24.84
C GLU A 426 0.65 -18.07 -24.51
N LEU A 427 0.91 -18.48 -23.28
CA LEU A 427 0.70 -19.85 -22.82
C LEU A 427 -0.80 -20.19 -22.63
N VAL A 428 -1.59 -19.27 -22.08
CA VAL A 428 -2.97 -19.58 -21.65
C VAL A 428 -4.06 -19.12 -22.62
N ALA A 429 -3.79 -18.21 -23.55
CA ALA A 429 -4.75 -17.73 -24.54
C ALA A 429 -5.43 -18.87 -25.33
N PRO A 430 -4.72 -19.94 -25.77
CA PRO A 430 -5.36 -21.08 -26.44
C PRO A 430 -6.32 -21.87 -25.55
N ILE A 431 -6.08 -21.90 -24.23
CA ILE A 431 -6.97 -22.56 -23.26
C ILE A 431 -8.24 -21.71 -23.11
N ARG A 432 -8.08 -20.40 -22.97
CA ARG A 432 -9.17 -19.42 -22.93
C ARG A 432 -10.03 -19.48 -24.20
N ASP A 433 -9.41 -19.59 -25.37
CA ASP A 433 -10.13 -19.71 -26.65
C ASP A 433 -10.89 -21.04 -26.75
N ALA A 434 -10.29 -22.15 -26.29
CA ALA A 434 -10.98 -23.44 -26.23
C ALA A 434 -12.20 -23.39 -25.32
N LEU A 435 -12.11 -22.76 -24.14
CA LEU A 435 -13.26 -22.53 -23.26
C LEU A 435 -14.33 -21.68 -23.95
N ARG A 436 -13.91 -20.60 -24.61
CA ARG A 436 -14.82 -19.69 -25.33
C ARG A 436 -15.63 -20.42 -26.40
N ASN A 437 -14.98 -21.27 -27.18
CA ASN A 437 -15.63 -22.06 -28.21
C ASN A 437 -16.55 -23.13 -27.62
N ALA A 438 -16.12 -23.78 -26.53
CA ALA A 438 -16.87 -24.87 -25.88
C ALA A 438 -18.08 -24.39 -25.06
N GLN A 439 -18.12 -23.13 -24.64
CA GLN A 439 -19.22 -22.52 -23.87
C GLN A 439 -20.11 -21.60 -24.72
N ARG A 440 -19.79 -21.35 -26.00
CA ARG A 440 -20.34 -20.22 -26.77
C ARG A 440 -20.19 -18.88 -26.03
N GLY A 441 -19.02 -18.64 -25.43
CA GLY A 441 -18.68 -17.37 -24.77
C GLY A 441 -18.16 -17.50 -23.35
N SER A 442 -16.91 -17.95 -23.19
CA SER A 442 -16.14 -17.71 -21.96
C SER A 442 -16.07 -16.20 -21.74
N GLN A 443 -16.35 -15.75 -20.52
CA GLN A 443 -16.46 -14.33 -20.19
C GLN A 443 -15.13 -13.62 -19.92
N LEU A 444 -14.00 -14.35 -19.97
CA LEU A 444 -12.66 -13.80 -19.77
C LEU A 444 -12.25 -12.88 -20.92
N GLU A 445 -12.19 -11.58 -20.64
CA GLU A 445 -11.82 -10.52 -21.59
C GLU A 445 -10.53 -9.83 -21.17
N THR A 446 -9.76 -9.38 -22.15
CA THR A 446 -8.57 -8.56 -21.87
C THR A 446 -8.90 -7.07 -21.84
N VAL A 447 -8.04 -6.29 -21.18
CA VAL A 447 -8.14 -4.83 -21.18
C VAL A 447 -8.09 -4.29 -22.63
N GLU A 448 -7.23 -4.87 -23.46
CA GLU A 448 -7.09 -4.47 -24.86
C GLU A 448 -8.31 -4.82 -25.71
N GLU A 449 -8.92 -5.99 -25.49
CA GLU A 449 -10.15 -6.42 -26.19
C GLU A 449 -11.31 -5.46 -25.90
N VAL A 450 -11.48 -5.03 -24.65
CA VAL A 450 -12.52 -4.05 -24.28
C VAL A 450 -12.25 -2.66 -24.86
N ILE A 451 -11.00 -2.17 -24.79
CA ILE A 451 -10.62 -0.89 -25.41
C ILE A 451 -10.95 -0.90 -26.90
N ALA A 452 -10.59 -1.99 -27.61
CA ALA A 452 -10.85 -2.11 -29.04
C ALA A 452 -12.34 -2.21 -29.36
N THR A 453 -13.09 -3.02 -28.60
CA THR A 453 -14.54 -3.25 -28.82
C THR A 453 -15.36 -1.98 -28.62
N LEU A 454 -15.01 -1.17 -27.63
CA LEU A 454 -15.73 0.07 -27.29
C LEU A 454 -15.15 1.34 -27.93
N GLY A 455 -14.07 1.22 -28.71
CA GLY A 455 -13.40 2.37 -29.31
C GLY A 455 -12.95 3.41 -28.27
N LEU A 456 -12.46 2.95 -27.12
CA LEU A 456 -12.05 3.82 -26.01
C LEU A 456 -10.73 4.52 -26.34
N ASN A 457 -10.60 5.78 -25.92
CA ASN A 457 -9.40 6.57 -26.14
C ASN A 457 -9.11 7.48 -24.93
N SER A 458 -7.91 8.05 -24.87
CA SER A 458 -7.44 8.86 -23.74
C SER A 458 -8.21 10.16 -23.52
N ASN A 459 -8.96 10.63 -24.51
CA ASN A 459 -9.67 11.92 -24.45
C ASN A 459 -11.05 11.81 -23.78
N LEU A 460 -11.53 10.60 -23.50
CA LEU A 460 -12.78 10.40 -22.77
C LEU A 460 -12.64 10.89 -21.33
N THR A 461 -13.67 11.60 -20.86
CA THR A 461 -13.78 12.01 -19.45
C THR A 461 -14.01 10.78 -18.55
N GLY A 462 -13.85 10.94 -17.23
CA GLY A 462 -14.08 9.86 -16.28
C GLY A 462 -15.51 9.33 -16.37
N ARG A 463 -16.49 10.25 -16.40
CA ARG A 463 -17.91 9.94 -16.59
C ARG A 463 -18.18 9.19 -17.90
N GLN A 464 -17.71 9.70 -19.04
CA GLN A 464 -17.95 9.06 -20.35
C GLN A 464 -17.35 7.65 -20.42
N LEU A 465 -16.17 7.46 -19.84
CA LEU A 465 -15.52 6.16 -19.77
C LEU A 465 -16.36 5.17 -18.93
N MET A 466 -16.80 5.60 -17.75
CA MET A 466 -17.66 4.82 -16.86
C MET A 466 -18.96 4.41 -17.54
N GLU A 467 -19.68 5.35 -18.15
CA GLU A 467 -20.98 5.08 -18.77
C GLU A 467 -20.88 4.06 -19.92
N ARG A 468 -19.86 4.20 -20.78
CA ARG A 468 -19.65 3.25 -21.89
C ARG A 468 -19.36 1.84 -21.41
N ILE A 469 -18.52 1.70 -20.38
CA ILE A 469 -18.19 0.39 -19.81
C ILE A 469 -19.41 -0.19 -19.08
N LEU A 470 -20.16 0.63 -18.35
CA LEU A 470 -21.38 0.21 -17.64
C LEU A 470 -22.44 -0.30 -18.62
N ASP A 471 -22.74 0.44 -19.68
CA ASP A 471 -23.73 0.03 -20.67
C ASP A 471 -23.29 -1.27 -21.38
N TYR A 472 -22.00 -1.39 -21.72
CA TYR A 472 -21.44 -2.63 -22.28
C TYR A 472 -21.59 -3.83 -21.33
N LEU A 473 -21.23 -3.68 -20.05
CA LEU A 473 -21.39 -4.74 -19.05
C LEU A 473 -22.85 -5.14 -18.88
N PHE A 474 -23.74 -4.16 -18.85
CA PHE A 474 -25.17 -4.42 -18.70
C PHE A 474 -25.72 -5.22 -19.88
N GLU A 475 -25.40 -4.82 -21.11
CA GLU A 475 -25.94 -5.42 -22.33
C GLU A 475 -25.33 -6.79 -22.65
N THR A 476 -24.04 -6.97 -22.37
CA THR A 476 -23.31 -8.18 -22.80
C THR A 476 -23.15 -9.24 -21.71
N LYS A 477 -23.24 -8.87 -20.43
CA LYS A 477 -23.04 -9.79 -19.29
C LYS A 477 -24.28 -9.90 -18.43
N LEU A 478 -24.78 -8.78 -17.91
CA LEU A 478 -25.81 -8.78 -16.88
C LEU A 478 -27.19 -9.15 -17.44
N ALA A 479 -27.73 -8.38 -18.37
CA ALA A 479 -29.05 -8.65 -18.93
C ALA A 479 -29.17 -10.07 -19.53
N PRO A 480 -28.17 -10.56 -20.30
CA PRO A 480 -28.19 -11.96 -20.76
C PRO A 480 -28.21 -12.99 -19.63
N ALA A 481 -27.57 -12.71 -18.49
CA ALA A 481 -27.58 -13.63 -17.35
C ALA A 481 -28.96 -13.71 -16.68
N PHE A 482 -29.70 -12.60 -16.57
CA PHE A 482 -31.08 -12.59 -16.07
C PHE A 482 -32.06 -13.28 -17.02
N LEU A 483 -31.85 -13.11 -18.33
CA LEU A 483 -32.68 -13.70 -19.39
C LEU A 483 -32.29 -15.15 -19.72
N GLY A 484 -31.21 -15.66 -19.13
CA GLY A 484 -30.65 -16.97 -19.39
C GLY A 484 -31.49 -18.13 -18.83
N ASP A 485 -31.08 -19.35 -19.17
CA ASP A 485 -31.70 -20.56 -18.62
C ASP A 485 -31.30 -20.76 -17.14
N SER A 486 -32.26 -21.18 -16.32
CA SER A 486 -32.03 -21.60 -14.93
C SER A 486 -31.53 -23.04 -14.81
N LYS A 487 -31.32 -23.73 -15.93
CA LYS A 487 -30.80 -25.10 -15.95
C LYS A 487 -29.30 -25.14 -15.71
N VAL A 488 -28.92 -25.82 -14.63
CA VAL A 488 -27.53 -26.19 -14.33
C VAL A 488 -27.03 -27.23 -15.34
N ALA A 489 -25.83 -27.02 -15.89
CA ALA A 489 -25.22 -27.91 -16.85
C ALA A 489 -24.78 -29.26 -16.23
N ASP A 490 -24.44 -30.22 -17.08
CA ASP A 490 -23.96 -31.54 -16.63
C ASP A 490 -22.69 -31.40 -15.75
N PRO A 491 -22.54 -32.18 -14.65
CA PRO A 491 -21.38 -32.11 -13.78
C PRO A 491 -20.03 -32.23 -14.50
N ALA A 492 -19.93 -32.99 -15.59
CA ALA A 492 -18.69 -33.10 -16.37
C ALA A 492 -18.35 -31.79 -17.10
N ILE A 493 -19.36 -31.06 -17.60
CA ILE A 493 -19.18 -29.75 -18.23
C ILE A 493 -18.78 -28.71 -17.17
N LEU A 494 -19.41 -28.74 -16.00
CA LEU A 494 -19.08 -27.83 -14.91
C LEU A 494 -17.63 -28.04 -14.42
N ARG A 495 -17.20 -29.30 -14.24
CA ARG A 495 -15.80 -29.64 -13.92
C ARG A 495 -14.82 -29.12 -14.96
N ARG A 496 -15.16 -29.28 -16.24
CA ARG A 496 -14.34 -28.78 -17.36
C ARG A 496 -14.12 -27.28 -17.25
N ASN A 497 -15.19 -26.51 -17.08
CA ASN A 497 -15.13 -25.06 -17.04
C ASN A 497 -14.37 -24.56 -15.80
N ALA A 498 -14.66 -25.15 -14.63
CA ALA A 498 -13.95 -24.86 -13.39
C ALA A 498 -12.46 -25.18 -13.48
N LEU A 499 -12.09 -26.34 -14.04
CA LEU A 499 -10.69 -26.72 -14.25
C LEU A 499 -9.97 -25.77 -15.19
N GLY A 500 -10.59 -25.43 -16.33
CA GLY A 500 -10.00 -24.51 -17.31
C GLY A 500 -9.72 -23.14 -16.70
N ARG A 501 -10.73 -22.53 -16.08
CA ARG A 501 -10.64 -21.23 -15.39
C ARG A 501 -9.58 -21.25 -14.29
N TYR A 502 -9.59 -22.27 -13.44
CA TYR A 502 -8.60 -22.45 -12.37
C TYR A 502 -7.17 -22.54 -12.92
N MET A 503 -6.95 -23.39 -13.93
CA MET A 503 -5.62 -23.65 -14.47
C MET A 503 -5.04 -22.46 -15.22
N ILE A 504 -5.86 -21.63 -15.90
CA ILE A 504 -5.37 -20.40 -16.52
C ILE A 504 -4.61 -19.54 -15.49
N GLY A 505 -5.09 -19.47 -14.24
CA GLY A 505 -4.45 -18.69 -13.18
C GLY A 505 -3.19 -19.37 -12.63
N GLN A 506 -3.28 -20.69 -12.36
CA GLN A 506 -2.15 -21.46 -11.84
C GLN A 506 -0.96 -21.47 -12.79
N MET A 507 -1.21 -21.48 -14.10
CA MET A 507 -0.17 -21.55 -15.12
C MET A 507 0.71 -20.29 -15.20
N HIS A 508 0.41 -19.21 -14.45
CA HIS A 508 1.35 -18.11 -14.29
C HIS A 508 2.66 -18.55 -13.60
N LEU A 509 2.61 -19.53 -12.70
CA LEU A 509 3.81 -20.08 -12.06
C LEU A 509 4.80 -20.67 -13.08
N LEU A 510 4.28 -21.25 -14.16
CA LEU A 510 5.06 -21.88 -15.22
C LEU A 510 5.83 -20.88 -16.09
N VAL A 511 5.52 -19.58 -16.01
CA VAL A 511 6.26 -18.55 -16.76
C VAL A 511 7.09 -17.63 -15.87
N ARG A 512 6.96 -17.77 -14.55
CA ARG A 512 7.70 -17.00 -13.55
C ARG A 512 9.20 -17.33 -13.55
N TYR A 513 9.56 -18.56 -13.94
CA TYR A 513 10.93 -19.07 -13.98
C TYR A 513 11.38 -19.39 -15.41
N PRO A 514 11.54 -18.38 -16.30
CA PRO A 514 11.80 -18.61 -17.73
C PRO A 514 13.17 -19.25 -18.01
N PHE A 515 14.12 -19.17 -17.06
CA PHE A 515 15.43 -19.79 -17.17
C PHE A 515 15.42 -21.30 -16.89
N LEU A 516 14.32 -21.85 -16.35
CA LEU A 516 14.20 -23.26 -16.02
C LEU A 516 13.58 -24.01 -17.22
N PRO A 517 14.27 -24.99 -17.84
CA PRO A 517 13.72 -25.74 -18.97
C PRO A 517 12.38 -26.42 -18.68
N GLU A 518 12.21 -26.92 -17.46
CA GLU A 518 11.00 -27.58 -16.96
C GLU A 518 9.77 -26.66 -17.07
N SER A 519 9.92 -25.35 -16.85
CA SER A 519 8.85 -24.35 -17.00
C SER A 519 8.18 -24.42 -18.37
N LYS A 520 9.00 -24.48 -19.44
CA LYS A 520 8.51 -24.57 -20.82
C LYS A 520 7.89 -25.94 -21.10
N VAL A 521 8.53 -27.03 -20.66
CA VAL A 521 8.08 -28.40 -20.92
C VAL A 521 6.73 -28.67 -20.25
N TYR A 522 6.61 -28.37 -18.96
CA TYR A 522 5.36 -28.55 -18.21
C TYR A 522 4.27 -27.59 -18.71
N GLY A 523 4.63 -26.33 -19.02
CA GLY A 523 3.73 -25.36 -19.64
C GLY A 523 3.07 -25.89 -20.91
N GLN A 524 3.87 -26.29 -21.90
CA GLN A 524 3.38 -26.80 -23.18
C GLN A 524 2.55 -28.09 -23.01
N LYS A 525 3.00 -29.00 -22.14
CA LYS A 525 2.28 -30.25 -21.88
C LYS A 525 0.91 -30.01 -21.24
N LEU A 526 0.84 -29.14 -20.23
CA LEU A 526 -0.41 -28.77 -19.57
C LEU A 526 -1.36 -28.07 -20.54
N GLN A 527 -0.85 -27.12 -21.34
CA GLN A 527 -1.63 -26.43 -22.36
C GLN A 527 -2.27 -27.42 -23.35
N GLN A 528 -1.48 -28.34 -23.91
CA GLN A 528 -1.98 -29.35 -24.85
C GLN A 528 -3.04 -30.27 -24.23
N ILE A 529 -2.79 -30.76 -23.00
CA ILE A 529 -3.74 -31.61 -22.29
C ILE A 529 -5.05 -30.85 -22.03
N LEU A 530 -4.97 -29.63 -21.53
CA LEU A 530 -6.13 -28.80 -21.21
C LEU A 530 -6.94 -28.45 -22.46
N CYS A 531 -6.32 -27.96 -23.53
CA CYS A 531 -7.02 -27.67 -24.79
C CYS A 531 -7.73 -28.92 -25.31
N ARG A 532 -7.08 -30.09 -25.28
CA ARG A 532 -7.71 -31.35 -25.69
C ARG A 532 -8.90 -31.73 -24.81
N LEU A 533 -8.78 -31.61 -23.49
CA LEU A 533 -9.85 -31.94 -22.55
C LEU A 533 -11.04 -30.97 -22.64
N ILE A 534 -10.77 -29.68 -22.88
CA ILE A 534 -11.81 -28.65 -22.96
C ILE A 534 -12.61 -28.77 -24.26
N SER A 535 -11.95 -29.14 -25.36
CA SER A 535 -12.62 -29.37 -26.65
C SER A 535 -13.43 -30.67 -26.72
N GLN A 536 -13.53 -31.44 -25.63
CA GLN A 536 -14.39 -32.64 -25.57
C GLN A 536 -15.84 -32.25 -25.23
N ASP A 537 -16.79 -32.78 -26.02
CA ASP A 537 -18.22 -32.51 -25.84
C ASP A 537 -18.80 -33.15 -24.57
N ASN A 538 -18.22 -34.27 -24.10
CA ASN A 538 -18.68 -35.00 -22.92
C ASN A 538 -18.14 -34.47 -21.58
N GLY A 539 -17.47 -33.31 -21.60
CA GLY A 539 -16.92 -32.70 -20.38
C GLY A 539 -15.69 -33.43 -19.81
N VAL A 540 -15.37 -33.17 -18.54
CA VAL A 540 -14.17 -33.69 -17.86
C VAL A 540 -14.55 -34.51 -16.63
N SER A 541 -13.91 -35.67 -16.47
CA SER A 541 -14.05 -36.55 -15.30
C SER A 541 -13.17 -36.12 -14.12
N GLN A 542 -13.54 -36.55 -12.92
CA GLN A 542 -12.75 -36.30 -11.70
C GLN A 542 -11.31 -36.80 -11.80
N ARG A 543 -11.11 -37.98 -12.42
CA ARG A 543 -9.78 -38.56 -12.62
C ARG A 543 -8.91 -37.71 -13.55
N GLN A 544 -9.50 -37.14 -14.60
CA GLN A 544 -8.78 -36.22 -15.50
C GLN A 544 -8.42 -34.92 -14.78
N CYS A 545 -9.31 -34.35 -13.97
CA CYS A 545 -8.99 -33.19 -13.13
C CYS A 545 -7.82 -33.49 -12.19
N ALA A 546 -7.86 -34.62 -11.49
CA ALA A 546 -6.80 -35.04 -10.58
C ALA A 546 -5.45 -35.26 -11.31
N ALA A 547 -5.48 -35.81 -12.52
CA ALA A 547 -4.27 -36.00 -13.33
C ALA A 547 -3.64 -34.69 -13.78
N VAL A 548 -4.45 -33.69 -14.17
CA VAL A 548 -3.95 -32.35 -14.53
C VAL A 548 -3.35 -31.66 -13.31
N ARG A 549 -4.04 -31.68 -12.17
CA ARG A 549 -3.52 -31.10 -10.92
C ARG A 549 -2.23 -31.78 -10.47
N SER A 550 -2.17 -33.11 -10.52
CA SER A 550 -0.96 -33.85 -10.17
C SER A 550 0.23 -33.53 -11.08
N LEU A 551 -0.01 -33.28 -12.37
CA LEU A 551 1.06 -32.85 -13.29
C LEU A 551 1.57 -31.44 -12.96
N TYR A 552 0.68 -30.55 -12.52
CA TYR A 552 1.08 -29.22 -12.04
C TYR A 552 1.79 -29.29 -10.68
N ASP A 553 1.28 -30.09 -9.74
CA ASP A 553 1.88 -30.32 -8.43
C ASP A 553 3.33 -30.85 -8.58
N GLN A 554 3.59 -31.76 -9.52
CA GLN A 554 4.96 -32.19 -9.86
C GLN A 554 5.90 -31.05 -10.26
N PHE A 555 5.39 -30.02 -10.95
CA PHE A 555 6.21 -28.84 -11.27
C PHE A 555 6.48 -27.98 -10.02
N VAL A 556 5.48 -27.84 -9.14
CA VAL A 556 5.66 -27.16 -7.84
C VAL A 556 6.72 -27.89 -7.00
N ASP A 557 6.66 -29.21 -6.93
CA ASP A 557 7.65 -30.04 -6.23
C ASP A 557 9.07 -29.80 -6.78
N ILE A 558 9.24 -29.74 -8.11
CA ILE A 558 10.53 -29.42 -8.76
C ILE A 558 11.04 -28.03 -8.34
N LEU A 559 10.17 -27.03 -8.21
CA LEU A 559 10.56 -25.70 -7.75
C LEU A 559 11.02 -25.71 -6.29
N GLU A 560 10.33 -26.45 -5.43
CA GLU A 560 10.71 -26.63 -4.02
C GLU A 560 12.04 -27.37 -3.89
N GLU A 561 12.21 -28.49 -4.60
CA GLU A 561 13.43 -29.30 -4.62
C GLU A 561 14.66 -28.50 -5.08
N LYS A 562 14.46 -27.59 -6.04
CA LYS A 562 15.52 -26.67 -6.51
C LYS A 562 15.72 -25.46 -5.60
N GLY A 563 14.93 -25.32 -4.54
CA GLY A 563 14.95 -24.20 -3.61
C GLY A 563 14.63 -22.87 -4.30
N LEU A 564 13.75 -22.87 -5.29
CA LEU A 564 13.24 -21.67 -5.97
C LEU A 564 11.99 -21.10 -5.28
N ILE A 565 11.34 -21.92 -4.45
CA ILE A 565 10.22 -21.58 -3.57
C ILE A 565 10.44 -22.26 -2.20
N THR A 566 9.77 -21.78 -1.16
CA THR A 566 9.76 -22.44 0.16
C THR A 566 8.72 -23.56 0.22
N ALA A 567 8.75 -24.42 1.24
CA ALA A 567 7.71 -25.43 1.48
C ALA A 567 6.32 -24.80 1.71
N ASP A 568 6.26 -23.63 2.34
CA ASP A 568 5.02 -22.86 2.50
C ASP A 568 4.51 -22.37 1.14
N ASP A 569 5.41 -21.82 0.31
CA ASP A 569 5.06 -21.46 -1.06
C ASP A 569 4.58 -22.65 -1.87
N ALA A 570 5.22 -23.82 -1.75
CA ALA A 570 4.77 -25.04 -2.43
C ALA A 570 3.35 -25.42 -2.00
N CYS A 571 3.09 -25.48 -0.69
CA CYS A 571 1.77 -25.74 -0.12
C CYS A 571 0.70 -24.74 -0.61
N VAL A 572 1.07 -23.46 -0.71
CA VAL A 572 0.18 -22.42 -1.23
C VAL A 572 -0.02 -22.56 -2.74
N PHE A 573 1.06 -22.70 -3.53
CA PHE A 573 1.06 -22.66 -4.99
C PHE A 573 0.46 -23.91 -5.64
N SER A 574 0.48 -25.07 -4.98
CA SER A 574 -0.27 -26.26 -5.38
C SER A 574 -1.80 -26.06 -5.34
N GLU A 575 -2.25 -25.07 -4.58
CA GLU A 575 -3.66 -24.68 -4.56
C GLU A 575 -3.90 -23.38 -5.31
N ILE A 576 -3.04 -22.39 -5.14
CA ILE A 576 -3.27 -20.99 -5.50
C ILE A 576 -1.92 -20.29 -5.81
N CYS A 577 -1.70 -19.88 -7.06
CA CYS A 577 -0.56 -19.03 -7.45
C CYS A 577 -0.94 -17.52 -7.49
N PRO A 578 -0.30 -16.64 -6.68
CA PRO A 578 -0.47 -15.18 -6.75
C PRO A 578 -0.05 -14.61 -8.11
N LEU A 579 -0.94 -13.83 -8.76
CA LEU A 579 -0.61 -13.09 -9.99
C LEU A 579 0.07 -11.76 -9.68
N PHE A 580 -0.22 -11.14 -8.54
CA PHE A 580 0.42 -9.91 -8.05
C PHE A 580 0.69 -9.97 -6.55
N GLU A 581 1.49 -9.02 -6.10
CA GLU A 581 1.85 -8.89 -4.69
C GLU A 581 0.63 -8.44 -3.88
N PRO A 582 0.41 -8.98 -2.67
CA PRO A 582 -0.74 -8.60 -1.86
C PRO A 582 -0.65 -7.13 -1.44
N CYS A 583 -1.69 -6.37 -1.73
CA CYS A 583 -1.93 -5.04 -1.17
C CYS A 583 -2.95 -5.17 -0.03
N TYR A 584 -2.61 -4.63 1.15
CA TYR A 584 -3.48 -4.66 2.32
C TYR A 584 -4.11 -3.29 2.53
N VAL A 585 -5.42 -3.28 2.68
CA VAL A 585 -6.23 -2.08 2.95
C VAL A 585 -7.01 -2.26 4.24
N ASP A 586 -7.40 -1.16 4.86
CA ASP A 586 -8.10 -1.13 6.16
C ASP A 586 -9.45 -0.45 5.98
N TYR A 587 -10.54 -1.18 6.20
CA TYR A 587 -11.92 -0.74 5.95
C TYR A 587 -12.64 -0.24 7.21
N ASP A 588 -12.05 -0.43 8.40
CA ASP A 588 -12.73 -0.23 9.68
C ASP A 588 -12.14 0.95 10.48
N ARG A 589 -11.43 1.87 9.83
CA ARG A 589 -10.96 3.12 10.46
C ARG A 589 -12.07 4.16 10.50
N ASP A 590 -11.87 5.19 11.32
CA ASP A 590 -12.75 6.36 11.34
C ASP A 590 -12.71 7.12 10.01
N SER A 591 -13.84 7.75 9.62
CA SER A 591 -13.99 8.46 8.34
C SER A 591 -12.89 9.49 8.05
N SER A 592 -12.35 10.14 9.08
CA SER A 592 -11.24 11.10 8.98
C SER A 592 -9.91 10.50 8.49
N PHE A 593 -9.75 9.18 8.52
CA PHE A 593 -8.58 8.47 8.01
C PHE A 593 -8.56 8.42 6.47
N TYR A 594 -9.74 8.41 5.85
CA TYR A 594 -9.88 8.21 4.42
C TYR A 594 -9.82 9.54 3.67
N ASP A 595 -9.23 9.51 2.47
CA ASP A 595 -9.36 10.61 1.53
C ASP A 595 -10.82 10.70 1.06
N GLU A 596 -11.26 11.90 0.66
CA GLU A 596 -12.55 12.04 -0.03
C GLU A 596 -12.53 11.23 -1.32
N LEU A 597 -13.61 10.48 -1.59
CA LEU A 597 -13.74 9.67 -2.80
C LEU A 597 -13.48 10.49 -4.07
N SER A 598 -13.97 11.73 -4.10
CA SER A 598 -13.76 12.69 -5.19
C SER A 598 -12.29 13.04 -5.45
N VAL A 599 -11.42 12.97 -4.45
CA VAL A 599 -9.99 13.21 -4.59
C VAL A 599 -9.31 11.98 -5.20
N VAL A 600 -9.64 10.79 -4.70
CA VAL A 600 -9.06 9.53 -5.17
C VAL A 600 -9.45 9.25 -6.62
N GLN A 601 -10.72 9.45 -6.98
CA GLN A 601 -11.17 9.26 -8.36
C GLN A 601 -10.49 10.24 -9.34
N ARG A 602 -10.34 11.53 -9.01
CA ARG A 602 -9.68 12.51 -9.89
C ARG A 602 -8.23 12.17 -10.18
N ALA A 603 -7.52 11.58 -9.21
CA ALA A 603 -6.15 11.13 -9.39
C ALA A 603 -6.02 10.02 -10.46
N ILE A 604 -7.08 9.22 -10.67
CA ILE A 604 -7.06 8.06 -11.58
C ILE A 604 -7.80 8.38 -12.88
N LEU A 605 -9.01 8.95 -12.81
CA LEU A 605 -9.89 9.19 -13.93
C LEU A 605 -9.65 10.53 -14.65
N GLY A 606 -8.90 11.45 -14.04
CA GLY A 606 -8.68 12.81 -14.56
C GLY A 606 -9.73 13.81 -14.07
N LYS A 607 -9.65 15.06 -14.54
CA LYS A 607 -10.66 16.10 -14.26
C LYS A 607 -11.87 15.91 -15.19
N ASP A 608 -13.08 15.93 -14.65
CA ASP A 608 -14.29 16.14 -15.43
C ASP A 608 -14.52 17.65 -15.58
N GLU A 609 -14.86 18.12 -16.79
CA GLU A 609 -15.06 19.55 -17.10
C GLU A 609 -16.26 20.18 -16.35
N ASN A 610 -17.09 19.37 -15.67
CA ASN A 610 -18.34 19.78 -15.01
C ASN A 610 -18.26 19.91 -13.48
N ASP A 611 -17.07 19.99 -12.87
CA ASP A 611 -16.88 20.19 -11.40
C ASP A 611 -17.37 21.57 -10.87
N PHE A 612 -18.31 22.24 -11.56
CA PHE A 612 -18.86 23.56 -11.23
C PHE A 612 -20.39 23.54 -11.08
N VAL A 613 -20.95 22.69 -10.20
CA VAL A 613 -22.33 22.91 -9.70
C VAL A 613 -22.38 22.50 -8.23
N GLY A 614 -22.37 23.48 -7.32
CA GLY A 614 -22.56 23.19 -5.90
C GLY A 614 -22.18 24.27 -4.88
N ILE A 615 -21.76 25.46 -5.30
CA ILE A 615 -21.64 26.60 -4.39
C ILE A 615 -22.60 27.69 -4.86
N ASP A 616 -23.65 27.89 -4.08
CA ASP A 616 -24.61 28.97 -4.22
C ASP A 616 -23.89 30.29 -3.88
N ILE A 617 -23.59 31.09 -4.91
CA ILE A 617 -22.99 32.43 -4.76
C ILE A 617 -23.99 33.46 -5.29
N ASN A 618 -25.07 33.66 -4.55
CA ASN A 618 -25.78 34.94 -4.56
C ASN A 618 -25.18 35.87 -3.51
N SER A 619 -24.04 36.47 -3.85
CA SER A 619 -23.64 37.77 -3.28
C SER A 619 -22.66 38.42 -4.25
N ALA A 620 -23.22 39.18 -5.18
CA ALA A 620 -22.47 40.05 -6.07
C ALA A 620 -21.83 41.19 -5.27
N GLU A 621 -20.56 41.50 -5.54
CA GLU A 621 -20.07 42.87 -5.58
C GLU A 621 -18.80 43.00 -6.46
N ALA A 622 -18.94 43.88 -7.45
CA ALA A 622 -18.01 44.50 -8.39
C ALA A 622 -16.52 44.06 -8.45
N ALA A 623 -16.13 43.49 -9.60
CA ALA A 623 -14.75 43.55 -10.11
C ALA A 623 -14.62 44.71 -11.12
N PRO A 624 -13.55 45.54 -11.07
CA PRO A 624 -13.30 46.55 -12.08
C PRO A 624 -12.70 45.91 -13.34
N LYS A 625 -13.09 46.48 -14.49
CA LYS A 625 -12.51 46.21 -15.80
C LYS A 625 -11.04 46.61 -15.80
N GLU A 626 -10.14 45.71 -16.19
CA GLU A 626 -8.78 46.08 -16.60
C GLU A 626 -8.57 45.82 -18.09
N GLU A 627 -7.91 46.81 -18.69
CA GLU A 627 -7.74 47.04 -20.10
C GLU A 627 -6.57 46.23 -20.66
N ASN A 628 -6.70 45.90 -21.94
CA ASN A 628 -5.66 45.30 -22.75
C ASN A 628 -4.44 46.24 -22.88
N HIS A 629 -3.30 45.85 -22.30
CA HIS A 629 -2.00 46.35 -22.71
C HIS A 629 -1.07 45.21 -23.14
N SER A 630 -0.89 45.14 -24.45
CA SER A 630 0.22 44.47 -25.12
C SER A 630 1.53 45.19 -24.80
N GLY A 631 2.38 44.57 -23.99
CA GLY A 631 3.73 45.05 -23.67
C GLY A 631 4.66 43.85 -23.48
N ALA A 632 5.85 43.94 -24.05
CA ALA A 632 6.86 42.89 -24.08
C ALA A 632 7.14 42.31 -22.69
N ILE A 633 7.23 40.98 -22.62
CA ILE A 633 7.59 40.23 -21.42
C ILE A 633 9.06 40.54 -21.10
N ASP A 634 9.28 41.39 -20.09
CA ASP A 634 10.55 41.43 -19.37
C ASP A 634 10.77 40.06 -18.68
N PRO A 635 12.00 39.54 -18.64
CA PRO A 635 12.28 38.27 -17.99
C PRO A 635 11.98 38.40 -16.50
N GLU A 636 11.01 37.64 -16.01
CA GLU A 636 10.70 37.51 -14.58
C GLU A 636 11.97 37.28 -13.75
N PRO A 637 12.06 37.83 -12.53
CA PRO A 637 13.16 37.56 -11.64
C PRO A 637 13.26 36.06 -11.40
N MET A 638 14.41 35.46 -11.73
CA MET A 638 14.67 34.03 -11.58
C MET A 638 14.46 33.60 -10.12
N GLY A 639 13.24 33.16 -9.79
CA GLY A 639 12.91 32.56 -8.51
C GLY A 639 13.77 31.31 -8.29
N CYS A 640 14.24 31.13 -7.06
CA CYS A 640 15.00 29.94 -6.70
C CYS A 640 14.09 28.71 -6.89
N PRO A 641 14.43 27.73 -7.73
CA PRO A 641 13.43 26.84 -8.32
C PRO A 641 13.02 25.68 -7.39
N CYS A 642 13.34 25.75 -6.10
CA CYS A 642 13.02 24.77 -5.07
C CYS A 642 12.56 25.40 -3.75
N THR A 643 12.57 26.72 -3.65
CA THR A 643 12.03 27.47 -2.51
C THR A 643 11.01 28.49 -2.97
N LEU A 644 10.14 28.90 -2.07
CA LEU A 644 9.12 29.91 -2.32
C LEU A 644 8.96 30.76 -1.07
N VAL A 645 8.89 32.09 -1.23
CA VAL A 645 8.67 33.02 -0.12
C VAL A 645 7.21 33.45 -0.13
N ILE A 646 6.48 33.19 0.96
CA ILE A 646 5.08 33.56 1.13
C ILE A 646 4.94 34.22 2.50
N ASP A 647 4.33 35.41 2.55
CA ASP A 647 4.19 36.19 3.79
C ASP A 647 5.51 36.37 4.58
N GLY A 648 6.65 36.50 3.88
CA GLY A 648 7.97 36.61 4.51
C GLY A 648 8.54 35.28 5.04
N ILE A 649 7.88 34.15 4.80
CA ILE A 649 8.32 32.82 5.21
C ILE A 649 8.87 32.08 4.00
N THR A 650 10.10 31.57 4.10
CA THR A 650 10.67 30.68 3.09
C THR A 650 10.18 29.25 3.29
N PHE A 651 9.67 28.64 2.23
CA PHE A 651 9.29 27.24 2.16
C PHE A 651 10.22 26.48 1.22
N ALA A 652 10.48 25.20 1.49
CA ALA A 652 11.36 24.36 0.69
C ALA A 652 10.70 23.02 0.33
N ASP A 653 10.73 22.68 -0.97
CA ASP A 653 10.31 21.37 -1.47
C ASP A 653 11.48 20.38 -1.48
N THR A 654 11.64 19.64 -0.39
CA THR A 654 12.78 18.69 -0.22
C THR A 654 12.76 17.58 -1.25
N LYS A 655 11.59 17.19 -1.77
CA LYS A 655 11.45 16.19 -2.83
C LYS A 655 11.98 16.72 -4.15
N ARG A 656 11.66 17.97 -4.50
CA ARG A 656 12.17 18.65 -5.69
C ARG A 656 13.66 18.95 -5.58
N ILE A 657 14.15 19.34 -4.39
CA ILE A 657 15.59 19.49 -4.11
C ILE A 657 16.30 18.17 -4.38
N TRP A 658 15.85 17.07 -3.77
CA TRP A 658 16.48 15.75 -3.92
C TRP A 658 16.56 15.32 -5.39
N ARG A 659 15.45 15.43 -6.13
CA ARG A 659 15.40 15.09 -7.57
C ARG A 659 16.45 15.85 -8.38
N LYS A 660 16.64 17.14 -8.12
CA LYS A 660 17.62 17.96 -8.85
C LYS A 660 19.06 17.64 -8.44
N VAL A 661 19.30 17.42 -7.15
CA VAL A 661 20.65 17.11 -6.63
C VAL A 661 21.08 15.68 -7.01
N SER A 662 20.15 14.72 -7.07
CA SER A 662 20.46 13.33 -7.45
C SER A 662 20.96 13.19 -8.89
N CYS A 663 20.60 14.14 -9.76
CA CYS A 663 21.06 14.19 -11.15
C CYS A 663 22.50 14.70 -11.30
N GLU A 664 23.08 15.30 -10.25
CA GLU A 664 24.46 15.77 -10.28
C GLU A 664 25.43 14.58 -10.21
N LYS A 665 26.25 14.45 -11.26
CA LYS A 665 27.19 13.32 -11.42
C LYS A 665 28.37 13.43 -10.46
N SER A 666 28.79 14.66 -10.14
CA SER A 666 29.88 14.91 -9.23
C SER A 666 29.39 14.95 -7.78
N LEU A 667 29.61 13.85 -7.04
CA LEU A 667 29.27 13.76 -5.61
C LEU A 667 29.82 14.94 -4.77
N PRO A 668 31.07 15.40 -4.97
CA PRO A 668 31.60 16.56 -4.23
C PRO A 668 30.86 17.88 -4.50
N ILE A 669 30.22 18.03 -5.68
CA ILE A 669 29.52 19.26 -6.07
C ILE A 669 28.06 19.25 -5.59
N ARG A 670 27.50 18.09 -5.23
CA ARG A 670 26.10 17.95 -4.82
C ARG A 670 25.68 18.89 -3.68
N LEU A 671 26.53 19.04 -2.66
CA LEU A 671 26.24 19.92 -1.54
C LEU A 671 26.20 21.38 -1.97
N ARG A 672 27.16 21.81 -2.80
CA ARG A 672 27.17 23.16 -3.38
C ARG A 672 25.92 23.39 -4.22
N ARG A 673 25.57 22.44 -5.09
CA ARG A 673 24.38 22.54 -5.93
C ARG A 673 23.10 22.61 -5.09
N LEU A 674 23.03 21.86 -3.99
CA LEU A 674 21.93 21.95 -3.05
C LEU A 674 21.84 23.35 -2.44
N HIS A 675 22.95 23.90 -1.97
CA HIS A 675 23.00 25.28 -1.43
C HIS A 675 22.52 26.32 -2.45
N GLU A 676 22.98 26.24 -3.70
CA GLU A 676 22.51 27.09 -4.80
C GLU A 676 20.99 26.95 -5.02
N LEU A 677 20.47 25.71 -5.03
CA LEU A 677 19.07 25.41 -5.28
C LEU A 677 18.11 25.86 -4.17
N VAL A 678 18.61 26.15 -2.97
CA VAL A 678 17.78 26.65 -1.86
C VAL A 678 18.03 28.13 -1.56
N GLY A 679 18.97 28.76 -2.27
CA GLY A 679 19.24 30.20 -2.15
C GLY A 679 20.26 30.58 -1.07
N VAL A 680 21.19 29.69 -0.71
CA VAL A 680 22.32 30.05 0.16
C VAL A 680 23.12 31.15 -0.51
N GLY A 681 23.43 32.22 0.22
CA GLY A 681 24.23 33.33 -0.28
C GLY A 681 25.72 33.03 -0.20
N PHE A 682 26.50 33.53 -1.16
CA PHE A 682 27.94 33.30 -1.24
C PHE A 682 28.72 34.61 -1.44
N TRP A 683 29.91 34.69 -0.85
CA TRP A 683 30.85 35.81 -1.03
C TRP A 683 31.53 35.77 -2.41
N ASP A 684 31.76 34.58 -2.92
CA ASP A 684 32.46 34.32 -4.17
C ASP A 684 31.50 34.13 -5.36
N GLY A 685 30.23 34.54 -5.18
CA GLY A 685 29.21 34.56 -6.22
C GLY A 685 29.00 33.18 -6.84
N PRO A 686 29.08 33.04 -8.18
CA PRO A 686 28.84 31.77 -8.87
C PRO A 686 29.79 30.62 -8.49
N LYS A 687 30.95 30.92 -7.89
CA LYS A 687 31.89 29.88 -7.45
C LYS A 687 31.27 29.01 -6.33
N GLY A 688 30.47 29.62 -5.46
CA GLY A 688 29.66 28.93 -4.45
C GLY A 688 30.46 28.22 -3.36
N TRP A 689 31.68 28.66 -3.05
CA TRP A 689 32.53 27.98 -2.06
C TRP A 689 32.58 28.68 -0.72
N LEU A 690 32.28 29.98 -0.65
CA LEU A 690 32.40 30.77 0.57
C LEU A 690 31.02 31.26 0.98
N VAL A 691 30.35 30.48 1.83
CA VAL A 691 28.98 30.75 2.28
C VAL A 691 28.96 32.03 3.10
N LYS A 692 28.08 32.94 2.70
CA LYS A 692 27.84 34.25 3.30
C LYS A 692 26.60 34.26 4.19
N THR A 693 25.48 33.73 3.69
CA THR A 693 24.21 33.70 4.42
C THR A 693 23.59 32.29 4.36
N PRO A 694 23.22 31.70 5.50
CA PRO A 694 22.47 30.45 5.53
C PRO A 694 21.03 30.66 5.06
N VAL A 695 20.34 29.55 4.77
CA VAL A 695 18.91 29.51 4.49
C VAL A 695 18.21 28.69 5.56
N VAL A 696 17.07 29.21 6.01
CA VAL A 696 16.10 28.52 6.86
C VAL A 696 14.78 28.50 6.11
N ALA A 697 14.26 27.31 5.84
CA ALA A 697 13.01 27.14 5.13
C ALA A 697 12.13 26.09 5.79
N ILE A 698 10.82 26.31 5.86
CA ILE A 698 9.89 25.29 6.34
C ILE A 698 9.73 24.22 5.26
N CYS A 699 9.96 22.96 5.61
CA CYS A 699 9.89 21.85 4.65
C CYS A 699 8.87 20.76 5.02
N ALA A 700 8.34 20.77 6.24
CA ALA A 700 7.27 19.86 6.65
C ALA A 700 6.43 20.43 7.79
N LEU A 701 5.16 20.04 7.85
CA LEU A 701 4.21 20.37 8.91
C LEU A 701 3.62 19.07 9.45
N GLY A 702 3.70 18.82 10.76
CA GLY A 702 3.22 17.56 11.35
C GLY A 702 3.93 16.30 10.85
N GLY A 703 5.16 16.43 10.32
CA GLY A 703 5.88 15.34 9.65
C GLY A 703 5.50 15.13 8.18
N MET A 704 4.49 15.84 7.65
CA MET A 704 4.12 15.79 6.24
C MET A 704 4.96 16.77 5.42
N PRO A 705 5.64 16.32 4.34
CA PRO A 705 6.50 17.19 3.53
C PRO A 705 5.68 18.19 2.71
N ILE A 706 6.24 19.39 2.54
CA ILE A 706 5.67 20.44 1.70
C ILE A 706 6.10 20.25 0.23
N THR A 707 5.14 20.40 -0.68
CA THR A 707 5.38 20.50 -2.13
C THR A 707 5.07 21.91 -2.59
N LEU A 708 5.87 22.46 -3.52
CA LEU A 708 5.65 23.78 -4.08
C LEU A 708 5.06 23.66 -5.49
N ASP A 709 3.90 24.28 -5.71
CA ASP A 709 3.19 24.25 -6.99
C ASP A 709 2.72 25.65 -7.39
N SER A 710 3.27 26.18 -8.48
CA SER A 710 2.92 27.50 -9.00
C SER A 710 1.50 27.59 -9.55
N ASN A 711 0.82 26.46 -9.78
CA ASN A 711 -0.57 26.43 -10.24
C ASN A 711 -1.58 26.57 -9.09
N VAL A 712 -1.11 26.56 -7.84
CA VAL A 712 -1.95 26.72 -6.65
C VAL A 712 -1.82 28.17 -6.19
N PRO A 713 -2.93 28.90 -5.92
CA PRO A 713 -2.86 30.30 -5.50
C PRO A 713 -1.99 30.55 -4.26
N SER A 714 -1.99 29.60 -3.31
CA SER A 714 -1.13 29.68 -2.12
C SER A 714 0.32 29.24 -2.36
N GLY A 715 0.63 28.64 -3.51
CA GLY A 715 1.95 28.10 -3.84
C GLY A 715 2.40 26.86 -3.04
N ILE A 716 1.63 26.46 -2.01
CA ILE A 716 1.97 25.40 -1.05
C ILE A 716 0.94 24.29 -1.15
N VAL A 717 1.44 23.06 -1.26
CA VAL A 717 0.65 21.82 -1.21
C VAL A 717 1.14 20.93 -0.09
N LEU A 718 0.23 20.55 0.81
CA LEU A 718 0.47 19.60 1.91
C LEU A 718 -0.46 18.40 1.73
N ALA A 719 0.09 17.18 1.68
CA ALA A 719 -0.70 15.96 1.45
C ALA A 719 -1.66 16.06 0.24
N ASN A 720 -1.16 16.62 -0.87
CA ASN A 720 -1.91 16.88 -2.10
C ASN A 720 -3.08 17.89 -1.99
N ARG A 721 -3.16 18.66 -0.90
CA ARG A 721 -4.14 19.73 -0.72
C ARG A 721 -3.46 21.10 -0.74
N PRO A 722 -3.99 22.10 -1.48
CA PRO A 722 -3.61 23.49 -1.32
C PRO A 722 -3.69 23.92 0.15
N LEU A 723 -2.66 24.60 0.63
CA LEU A 723 -2.62 25.13 1.99
C LEU A 723 -2.52 26.65 1.95
N GLY A 724 -3.59 27.34 2.36
CA GLY A 724 -3.58 28.79 2.58
C GLY A 724 -2.87 29.16 3.88
N MET A 725 -2.12 30.26 3.89
CA MET A 725 -1.43 30.74 5.11
C MET A 725 -2.40 31.19 6.20
N SER A 726 -3.50 31.85 5.82
CA SER A 726 -4.59 32.19 6.73
C SER A 726 -5.14 30.96 7.44
N ASP A 727 -5.37 29.91 6.68
CA ASP A 727 -6.02 28.69 7.13
C ASP A 727 -5.09 27.87 8.02
N LEU A 728 -3.80 27.85 7.68
CA LEU A 728 -2.76 27.25 8.53
C LEU A 728 -2.70 27.95 9.89
N ARG A 729 -2.63 29.29 9.91
CA ARG A 729 -2.61 30.07 11.16
C ARG A 729 -3.87 29.83 11.98
N ALA A 730 -5.04 29.86 11.34
CA ALA A 730 -6.32 29.61 12.00
C ALA A 730 -6.38 28.20 12.60
N SER A 731 -6.03 27.18 11.82
CA SER A 731 -6.03 25.78 12.25
C SER A 731 -5.09 25.52 13.43
N TRP A 732 -3.92 26.14 13.46
CA TRP A 732 -2.99 26.00 14.59
C TRP A 732 -3.49 26.68 15.86
N ARG A 733 -4.06 27.89 15.73
CA ARG A 733 -4.67 28.59 16.86
C ARG A 733 -5.84 27.80 17.43
N GLU A 734 -6.71 27.31 16.55
CA GLU A 734 -7.84 26.45 16.92
C GLU A 734 -7.37 25.15 17.58
N GLY A 735 -6.41 24.43 16.98
CA GLY A 735 -5.89 23.18 17.51
C GLY A 735 -5.22 23.32 18.89
N MET A 736 -4.44 24.39 19.10
CA MET A 736 -3.87 24.71 20.41
C MET A 736 -4.94 25.12 21.42
N GLY A 737 -5.94 25.89 20.99
CA GLY A 737 -7.11 26.23 21.80
C GLY A 737 -7.90 25.01 22.24
N LEU A 738 -8.21 24.10 21.31
CA LEU A 738 -8.91 22.84 21.56
C LEU A 738 -8.12 21.93 22.49
N ALA A 739 -6.81 21.82 22.30
CA ALA A 739 -5.96 21.04 23.18
C ALA A 739 -5.92 21.60 24.63
N SER A 740 -6.26 22.88 24.81
CA SER A 740 -6.42 23.48 26.13
C SER A 740 -7.83 23.33 26.74
N MET A 741 -8.79 22.75 26.00
CA MET A 741 -10.15 22.49 26.51
C MET A 741 -10.17 21.73 27.84
N PRO A 742 -9.40 20.65 28.08
CA PRO A 742 -9.42 19.92 29.33
C PRO A 742 -8.58 20.56 30.45
N CYS A 743 -8.13 21.81 30.31
CA CYS A 743 -7.30 22.46 31.32
C CYS A 743 -8.08 23.50 32.16
N TYR A 744 -7.53 23.86 33.32
CA TYR A 744 -8.13 24.81 34.27
C TYR A 744 -8.39 26.22 33.67
N MET A 745 -7.86 26.52 32.48
CA MET A 745 -8.08 27.79 31.79
C MET A 745 -9.42 27.86 31.03
N ASN A 746 -10.23 26.79 31.04
CA ASN A 746 -11.56 26.75 30.44
C ASN A 746 -12.72 26.64 31.48
N PRO A 747 -12.90 27.61 32.40
CA PRO A 747 -13.96 27.53 33.42
C PRO A 747 -15.39 27.75 32.88
N GLY A 748 -15.58 27.97 31.57
CA GLY A 748 -16.87 28.42 31.01
C GLY A 748 -17.19 27.93 29.60
N ASN A 749 -16.69 26.76 29.20
CA ASN A 749 -16.95 26.17 27.87
C ASN A 749 -16.68 27.15 26.70
N LYS A 750 -15.56 27.86 26.76
CA LYS A 750 -15.17 28.81 25.71
C LYS A 750 -14.87 28.07 24.41
N ALA A 751 -15.14 28.72 23.28
CA ALA A 751 -14.77 28.19 21.97
C ALA A 751 -13.23 28.07 21.84
N PRO A 752 -12.70 27.18 20.97
CA PRO A 752 -11.25 26.99 20.83
C PRO A 752 -10.46 28.27 20.55
N LEU A 753 -10.94 29.16 19.67
CA LEU A 753 -10.26 30.42 19.37
C LEU A 753 -10.25 31.38 20.58
N ASP A 754 -11.31 31.39 21.39
CA ASP A 754 -11.33 32.16 22.64
C ASP A 754 -10.34 31.60 23.66
N LEU A 755 -10.21 30.27 23.71
CA LEU A 755 -9.20 29.61 24.54
C LEU A 755 -7.78 29.96 24.08
N TRP A 756 -7.53 30.01 22.77
CA TRP A 756 -6.26 30.54 22.24
C TRP A 756 -5.95 31.95 22.74
N ASN A 757 -6.92 32.86 22.69
CA ASN A 757 -6.74 34.23 23.19
C ASN A 757 -6.42 34.27 24.70
N VAL A 758 -7.02 33.36 25.49
CA VAL A 758 -6.69 33.19 26.91
C VAL A 758 -5.25 32.68 27.08
N LEU A 759 -4.84 31.68 26.30
CA LEU A 759 -3.47 31.14 26.33
C LEU A 759 -2.43 32.23 26.06
N VAL A 760 -2.65 33.03 25.01
CA VAL A 760 -1.79 34.16 24.64
C VAL A 760 -1.72 35.17 25.78
N LYS A 761 -2.88 35.58 26.32
CA LYS A 761 -2.96 36.57 27.41
C LYS A 761 -2.15 36.15 28.64
N HIS A 762 -2.15 34.87 28.97
CA HIS A 762 -1.45 34.36 30.15
C HIS A 762 -0.05 33.81 29.84
N GLY A 763 0.36 33.71 28.56
CA GLY A 763 1.66 33.15 28.16
C GLY A 763 1.78 31.63 28.38
N HIS A 764 0.66 30.90 28.46
CA HIS A 764 0.66 29.45 28.74
C HIS A 764 0.88 28.61 27.47
N PHE A 765 2.07 28.70 26.89
CA PHE A 765 2.40 28.00 25.64
C PHE A 765 2.86 26.55 25.80
N SER A 766 2.67 25.93 26.98
CA SER A 766 2.96 24.50 27.15
C SER A 766 2.13 23.61 26.21
N ILE A 767 0.95 24.08 25.79
CA ILE A 767 0.09 23.35 24.85
C ILE A 767 0.62 23.35 23.41
N ALA A 768 1.53 24.27 23.07
CA ALA A 768 2.13 24.35 21.74
C ALA A 768 3.07 23.16 21.41
N HIS A 769 3.15 22.16 22.29
CA HIS A 769 3.70 20.85 21.98
C HIS A 769 2.85 20.05 20.97
N THR A 770 1.56 20.37 20.81
CA THR A 770 0.64 19.68 19.88
C THR A 770 0.89 20.00 18.42
N VAL A 771 1.58 21.10 18.12
CA VAL A 771 1.92 21.51 16.75
C VAL A 771 3.41 21.32 16.54
N SER A 772 3.76 20.57 15.49
CA SER A 772 5.16 20.34 15.09
C SER A 772 5.40 20.77 13.65
N LEU A 773 6.62 21.24 13.38
CA LEU A 773 7.09 21.60 12.05
C LEU A 773 8.57 21.23 11.89
N SER A 774 9.01 21.18 10.65
CA SER A 774 10.41 20.91 10.30
C SER A 774 10.99 22.04 9.47
N PHE A 775 12.16 22.51 9.87
CA PHE A 775 12.99 23.43 9.09
C PHE A 775 14.05 22.67 8.32
N PHE A 776 14.17 22.96 7.03
CA PHE A 776 15.35 22.68 6.24
C PHE A 776 16.36 23.82 6.46
N LEU A 777 17.52 23.45 6.98
CA LEU A 777 18.63 24.36 7.28
C LEU A 777 19.77 24.06 6.30
N ALA A 778 20.30 25.09 5.65
CA ALA A 778 21.42 24.95 4.72
C ALA A 778 22.39 26.13 4.86
N GLY A 779 23.68 25.89 4.64
CA GLY A 779 24.66 26.98 4.65
C GLY A 779 25.20 27.37 6.03
N PHE A 780 25.08 26.52 7.06
CA PHE A 780 25.62 26.77 8.40
C PHE A 780 26.82 25.85 8.70
N SER A 781 27.67 26.22 9.66
CA SER A 781 28.92 25.52 9.96
C SER A 781 28.73 24.27 10.83
N CYS A 782 29.73 23.40 10.86
CA CYS A 782 29.77 22.26 11.78
C CYS A 782 29.76 22.70 13.26
N GLY A 783 30.29 23.89 13.58
CA GLY A 783 30.19 24.48 14.93
C GLY A 783 28.74 24.69 15.35
N VAL A 784 27.96 25.33 14.49
CA VAL A 784 26.52 25.54 14.69
C VAL A 784 25.73 24.23 14.73
N GLU A 785 26.12 23.23 13.94
CA GLU A 785 25.52 21.90 14.03
C GLU A 785 25.67 21.29 15.44
N ASN A 786 26.85 21.42 16.05
CA ASN A 786 27.11 20.88 17.38
C ASN A 786 26.28 21.62 18.45
N GLU A 787 26.13 22.93 18.32
CA GLU A 787 25.23 23.73 19.17
C GLU A 787 23.77 23.26 19.04
N LEU A 788 23.28 23.05 17.81
CA LEU A 788 21.94 22.50 17.57
C LEU A 788 21.77 21.10 18.16
N ASN A 789 22.77 20.23 18.06
CA ASN A 789 22.76 18.88 18.65
C ASN A 789 22.67 18.90 20.18
N SER A 790 23.13 19.96 20.84
CA SER A 790 23.05 20.09 22.30
C SER A 790 21.63 20.40 22.80
N GLN A 791 20.72 20.80 21.91
CA GLN A 791 19.36 21.23 22.24
C GLN A 791 18.43 20.03 22.41
N ARG A 792 18.15 19.66 23.67
CA ARG A 792 17.32 18.49 24.01
C ARG A 792 15.83 18.66 23.72
N ASP A 793 15.36 19.90 23.59
CA ASP A 793 13.95 20.22 23.36
C ASP A 793 13.54 20.11 21.88
N VAL A 794 14.50 19.87 20.99
CA VAL A 794 14.24 19.56 19.58
C VAL A 794 14.15 18.05 19.42
N VAL A 795 13.11 17.58 18.72
CA VAL A 795 12.77 16.15 18.61
C VAL A 795 13.79 15.42 17.73
N HIS A 796 14.22 16.04 16.63
CA HIS A 796 15.12 15.40 15.69
C HIS A 796 15.97 16.40 14.91
N LEU A 797 17.27 16.11 14.78
CA LEU A 797 18.18 16.74 13.83
C LEU A 797 18.66 15.69 12.83
N ALA A 798 18.07 15.66 11.63
CA ALA A 798 18.47 14.76 10.56
C ALA A 798 19.60 15.42 9.74
N ARG A 799 20.80 14.81 9.76
CA ARG A 799 21.97 15.35 9.07
C ARG A 799 22.09 14.78 7.68
N ILE A 800 22.17 15.64 6.67
CA ILE A 800 22.46 15.23 5.28
C ILE A 800 23.97 15.09 5.08
N THR A 801 24.75 15.85 5.84
CA THR A 801 26.21 15.94 5.74
C THR A 801 26.88 15.18 6.88
N VAL A 802 27.15 13.89 6.68
CA VAL A 802 27.85 13.03 7.65
C VAL A 802 29.31 12.85 7.23
N ALA A 803 30.23 12.77 8.20
CA ALA A 803 31.67 12.66 7.96
C ALA A 803 32.06 11.48 7.03
N ARG A 804 31.28 10.40 7.02
CA ARG A 804 31.53 9.20 6.18
C ARG A 804 30.97 9.30 4.76
N THR A 805 30.50 10.47 4.33
CA THR A 805 29.83 10.65 3.02
C THR A 805 30.66 11.49 2.06
N ALA A 806 30.47 11.23 0.75
CA ALA A 806 31.19 11.96 -0.29
C ALA A 806 30.78 13.44 -0.42
N SER A 807 29.64 13.84 0.15
CA SER A 807 29.12 15.21 0.06
C SER A 807 29.98 16.24 0.78
N GLN A 808 30.87 15.81 1.67
CA GLN A 808 31.77 16.64 2.47
C GLN A 808 33.23 16.61 1.98
N GLN A 809 33.51 16.00 0.81
CA GLN A 809 34.88 15.93 0.28
C GLN A 809 35.43 17.27 -0.16
N GLN A 810 34.56 18.17 -0.62
CA GLN A 810 34.88 19.55 -1.01
C GLN A 810 33.76 20.45 -0.50
N PRO A 811 33.61 20.63 0.82
CA PRO A 811 32.48 21.38 1.35
C PRO A 811 32.70 22.88 1.11
N PRO A 812 31.64 23.65 0.81
CA PRO A 812 31.67 25.10 0.99
C PRO A 812 32.05 25.45 2.43
N LEU A 813 32.71 26.58 2.65
CA LEU A 813 33.09 27.07 3.97
C LEU A 813 32.26 28.30 4.35
N VAL A 814 31.75 28.33 5.57
CA VAL A 814 31.02 29.49 6.11
C VAL A 814 32.00 30.58 6.51
N VAL A 815 31.73 31.81 6.07
CA VAL A 815 32.56 32.98 6.35
C VAL A 815 31.67 34.12 6.84
N GLN A 816 31.73 34.41 8.14
CA GLN A 816 30.90 35.45 8.76
C GLN A 816 31.33 36.89 8.40
N HIS A 817 32.56 37.10 7.96
CA HIS A 817 33.06 38.46 7.72
C HIS A 817 33.85 38.56 6.41
N ALA A 818 33.54 39.56 5.59
CA ALA A 818 34.18 39.79 4.30
C ALA A 818 35.72 39.88 4.39
N ALA A 819 36.24 40.50 5.46
CA ALA A 819 37.69 40.62 5.67
C ALA A 819 38.43 39.27 5.81
N ILE A 820 37.72 38.19 6.14
CA ILE A 820 38.30 36.85 6.34
C ILE A 820 38.19 35.99 5.07
N VAL A 821 37.46 36.45 4.05
CA VAL A 821 37.27 35.75 2.77
C VAL A 821 38.61 35.32 2.13
N PRO A 822 39.65 36.18 2.00
CA PRO A 822 40.92 35.75 1.40
C PRO A 822 41.64 34.65 2.20
N VAL A 823 41.54 34.69 3.53
CA VAL A 823 42.14 33.67 4.41
C VAL A 823 41.43 32.34 4.25
N MET A 824 40.10 32.35 4.19
CA MET A 824 39.30 31.13 4.03
C MET A 824 39.47 30.52 2.64
N GLU A 825 39.57 31.35 1.59
CA GLU A 825 39.90 30.88 0.24
C GLU A 825 41.28 30.21 0.22
N TYR A 826 42.28 30.82 0.85
CA TYR A 826 43.62 30.25 0.97
C TYR A 826 43.60 28.89 1.70
N LEU A 827 42.96 28.81 2.88
CA LEU A 827 42.86 27.56 3.65
C LEU A 827 42.14 26.46 2.88
N ARG A 828 41.05 26.80 2.19
CA ARG A 828 40.30 25.86 1.36
C ARG A 828 41.17 25.27 0.26
N ASN A 829 41.88 26.13 -0.47
CA ASN A 829 42.73 25.72 -1.59
C ASN A 829 43.89 24.86 -1.11
N GLN A 830 44.56 25.24 -0.02
CA GLN A 830 45.62 24.43 0.58
C GLN A 830 45.12 23.07 1.07
N THR A 831 43.96 23.02 1.74
CA THR A 831 43.38 21.74 2.20
C THR A 831 43.04 20.83 1.02
N GLN A 832 42.44 21.39 -0.04
CA GLN A 832 42.09 20.65 -1.24
C GLN A 832 43.33 20.07 -1.94
N GLU A 833 44.38 20.88 -2.12
CA GLU A 833 45.65 20.46 -2.74
C GLU A 833 46.27 19.28 -1.98
N ARG A 834 46.37 19.38 -0.65
CA ARG A 834 46.94 18.31 0.20
C ARG A 834 46.11 17.03 0.21
N LEU A 835 44.79 17.15 0.18
CA LEU A 835 43.89 15.99 0.09
C LEU A 835 44.00 15.29 -1.27
N GLN A 836 44.19 16.04 -2.36
CA GLN A 836 44.41 15.47 -3.68
C GLN A 836 45.70 14.64 -3.71
N ASP A 837 46.79 15.17 -3.16
CA ASP A 837 48.06 14.45 -3.03
C ASP A 837 47.89 13.13 -2.25
N ALA A 838 47.22 13.18 -1.10
CA ALA A 838 47.03 12.03 -0.22
C ALA A 838 46.10 10.93 -0.79
N SER A 839 45.10 11.32 -1.60
CA SER A 839 44.09 10.40 -2.14
C SER A 839 44.66 9.31 -3.05
N SER A 840 45.76 9.61 -3.75
CA SER A 840 46.40 8.69 -4.69
C SER A 840 47.11 7.51 -4.01
N ALA A 841 47.51 7.67 -2.75
CA ALA A 841 48.23 6.67 -1.97
C ALA A 841 47.32 5.88 -0.99
N ALA A 842 46.36 6.54 -0.34
CA ALA A 842 45.63 5.96 0.80
C ALA A 842 44.36 5.15 0.46
N ILE A 843 43.77 5.35 -0.74
CA ILE A 843 42.53 4.67 -1.15
C ILE A 843 42.74 3.16 -1.40
N ARG A 844 43.99 2.70 -1.55
CA ARG A 844 44.30 1.28 -1.82
C ARG A 844 44.11 0.36 -0.60
N ASP A 845 44.28 0.89 0.61
CA ASP A 845 44.38 0.10 1.84
C ASP A 845 43.24 0.34 2.85
N THR A 846 42.30 1.23 2.55
CA THR A 846 41.19 1.61 3.46
C THR A 846 39.84 1.59 2.75
N SER A 847 38.74 1.41 3.51
CA SER A 847 37.41 1.50 2.93
C SER A 847 37.11 2.95 2.52
N LYS A 848 36.30 3.15 1.47
CA LYS A 848 35.92 4.50 1.02
C LYS A 848 35.26 5.34 2.14
N ALA A 849 34.45 4.70 2.99
CA ALA A 849 33.76 5.38 4.07
C ALA A 849 34.73 5.86 5.16
N ASP A 850 35.74 5.06 5.50
CA ASP A 850 36.75 5.42 6.50
C ASP A 850 37.74 6.45 5.93
N TRP A 851 38.05 6.36 4.63
CA TRP A 851 38.77 7.43 3.93
C TRP A 851 38.00 8.74 3.97
N TYR A 852 36.69 8.74 3.68
CA TYR A 852 35.86 9.94 3.77
C TYR A 852 35.83 10.48 5.19
N GLU A 853 35.70 9.62 6.19
CA GLU A 853 35.75 10.02 7.59
C GLU A 853 37.06 10.76 7.91
N ALA A 854 38.20 10.15 7.59
CA ALA A 854 39.52 10.73 7.82
C ALA A 854 39.74 12.03 7.02
N SER A 855 39.40 12.04 5.73
CA SER A 855 39.60 13.21 4.86
C SER A 855 38.69 14.36 5.24
N ASN A 856 37.44 14.08 5.63
CA ASN A 856 36.46 15.11 5.93
C ASN A 856 36.70 15.77 7.29
N LEU A 857 37.50 15.13 8.17
CA LEU A 857 37.98 15.72 9.43
C LEU A 857 39.09 16.76 9.22
N LEU A 858 39.75 16.78 8.06
CA LEU A 858 40.80 17.75 7.75
C LEU A 858 40.27 19.13 7.34
N TRP A 859 39.00 19.21 6.94
CA TRP A 859 38.33 20.49 6.68
C TRP A 859 38.07 21.24 8.00
N PRO A 860 38.16 22.59 8.01
CA PRO A 860 37.93 23.38 9.23
C PRO A 860 36.49 23.21 9.73
N ALA A 861 36.26 23.52 11.01
CA ALA A 861 34.91 23.52 11.61
C ALA A 861 33.91 24.44 10.87
N ALA A 862 34.42 25.41 10.11
CA ALA A 862 33.65 26.27 9.23
C ALA A 862 33.05 25.56 8.00
N LYS A 863 33.34 24.28 7.75
CA LYS A 863 32.71 23.53 6.65
C LYS A 863 31.19 23.56 6.79
N SER A 864 30.52 23.78 5.67
CA SER A 864 29.09 24.05 5.62
C SER A 864 28.27 22.77 5.54
N HIS A 865 27.13 22.77 6.22
CA HIS A 865 26.29 21.61 6.49
C HIS A 865 24.83 21.86 6.06
N CYS A 866 24.09 20.77 5.95
CA CYS A 866 22.64 20.76 5.71
C CYS A 866 21.96 19.80 6.69
N ALA A 867 20.87 20.25 7.29
CA ALA A 867 20.10 19.43 8.22
C ALA A 867 18.61 19.74 8.15
N VAL A 868 17.80 18.78 8.58
CA VAL A 868 16.39 18.99 8.91
C VAL A 868 16.24 19.03 10.41
N LEU A 869 15.71 20.13 10.93
CA LEU A 869 15.46 20.37 12.34
C LEU A 869 13.95 20.27 12.60
N THR A 870 13.52 19.26 13.35
CA THR A 870 12.11 18.99 13.66
C THR A 870 11.82 19.19 15.13
N GLY A 871 10.81 19.98 15.43
CA GLY A 871 10.41 20.29 16.80
C GLY A 871 8.95 20.68 16.90
N SER A 872 8.46 20.74 18.14
CA SER A 872 7.19 21.39 18.42
C SER A 872 7.35 22.92 18.48
N LEU A 873 6.27 23.67 18.30
CA LEU A 873 6.32 25.14 18.45
C LEU A 873 6.84 25.56 19.83
N ARG A 874 6.48 24.83 20.90
CA ARG A 874 7.04 25.08 22.23
C ARG A 874 8.55 24.79 22.30
N GLY A 875 9.01 23.72 21.67
CA GLY A 875 10.44 23.42 21.55
C GLY A 875 11.21 24.53 20.83
N PHE A 876 10.65 25.02 19.71
CA PHE A 876 11.24 26.14 18.98
C PHE A 876 11.22 27.46 19.77
N GLN A 877 10.18 27.72 20.56
CA GLN A 877 10.13 28.91 21.42
C GLN A 877 11.27 28.92 22.45
N LYS A 878 11.58 27.76 23.04
CA LYS A 878 12.76 27.62 23.91
C LYS A 878 14.05 27.81 23.13
N LEU A 879 14.15 27.21 21.95
CA LEU A 879 15.34 27.29 21.10
C LEU A 879 15.67 28.76 20.75
N VAL A 880 14.70 29.54 20.28
CA VAL A 880 14.92 30.93 19.85
C VAL A 880 15.19 31.88 21.02
N SER A 881 14.88 31.50 22.27
CA SER A 881 15.24 32.32 23.44
C SER A 881 16.75 32.54 23.57
N ALA A 882 17.56 31.61 23.05
CA ALA A 882 19.01 31.70 22.99
C ALA A 882 19.54 32.79 22.04
N ILE A 883 18.68 33.48 21.28
CA ILE A 883 19.08 34.69 20.52
C ILE A 883 19.65 35.76 21.46
N SER A 884 19.12 35.87 22.68
CA SER A 884 19.56 36.86 23.68
C SER A 884 20.82 36.43 24.47
N ASP A 885 21.26 35.19 24.33
CA ASP A 885 22.41 34.66 25.07
C ASP A 885 23.73 35.10 24.40
N GLU A 886 24.41 36.08 24.98
CA GLU A 886 25.70 36.57 24.50
C GLU A 886 26.83 35.52 24.58
N GLY A 887 26.65 34.47 25.39
CA GLY A 887 27.57 33.34 25.46
C GLY A 887 27.50 32.42 24.24
N LYS A 888 26.48 32.57 23.38
CA LYS A 888 26.31 31.77 22.17
C LYS A 888 27.01 32.38 20.96
N GLU A 889 27.51 31.50 20.08
CA GLU A 889 28.20 31.88 18.85
C GLU A 889 27.32 32.78 17.97
N ALA A 890 27.92 33.81 17.36
CA ALA A 890 27.20 34.75 16.51
C ALA A 890 26.52 34.08 15.32
N GLU A 891 27.15 33.08 14.69
CA GLU A 891 26.54 32.33 13.59
C GLU A 891 25.28 31.57 14.06
N TYR A 892 25.33 30.93 15.23
CA TYR A 892 24.19 30.24 15.82
C TYR A 892 23.04 31.23 16.09
N ARG A 893 23.34 32.38 16.70
CA ARG A 893 22.35 33.44 16.96
C ARG A 893 21.74 33.97 15.65
N ASN A 894 22.54 34.19 14.61
CA ASN A 894 22.05 34.57 13.27
C ASN A 894 21.06 33.54 12.71
N LEU A 895 21.39 32.24 12.80
CA LEU A 895 20.51 31.16 12.35
C LEU A 895 19.19 31.13 13.14
N LEU A 896 19.26 31.32 14.46
CA LEU A 896 18.07 31.38 15.32
C LEU A 896 17.18 32.59 14.99
N VAL A 897 17.75 33.74 14.61
CA VAL A 897 16.96 34.88 14.15
C VAL A 897 16.14 34.53 12.90
N LEU A 898 16.72 33.82 11.94
CA LEU A 898 16.01 33.40 10.72
C LEU A 898 14.88 32.41 11.05
N ILE A 899 15.13 31.46 11.96
CA ILE A 899 14.09 30.57 12.49
C ILE A 899 12.97 31.39 13.15
N ASN A 900 13.32 32.34 14.01
CA ASN A 900 12.36 33.17 14.72
C ASN A 900 11.56 34.08 13.78
N GLN A 901 12.16 34.61 12.71
CA GLN A 901 11.44 35.40 11.70
C GLN A 901 10.33 34.57 11.05
N ALA A 902 10.63 33.36 10.60
CA ALA A 902 9.62 32.45 10.04
C ALA A 902 8.50 32.14 11.05
N LEU A 903 8.85 31.89 12.32
CA LEU A 903 7.89 31.60 13.38
C LEU A 903 7.04 32.81 13.76
N HIS A 904 7.63 34.01 13.79
CA HIS A 904 6.94 35.27 14.06
C HIS A 904 5.92 35.60 12.97
N HIS A 905 6.27 35.37 11.69
CA HIS A 905 5.32 35.52 10.59
C HIS A 905 4.17 34.49 10.62
N LEU A 906 4.37 33.34 11.27
CA LEU A 906 3.31 32.35 11.48
C LEU A 906 2.42 32.72 12.68
N LEU A 907 3.02 33.02 13.82
CA LEU A 907 2.34 33.21 15.10
C LEU A 907 2.99 34.37 15.88
N PRO A 908 2.74 35.64 15.48
CA PRO A 908 3.37 36.80 16.11
C PRO A 908 2.97 36.97 17.58
N GLU A 909 1.86 36.36 18.00
CA GLU A 909 1.40 36.37 19.40
C GLU A 909 2.25 35.47 20.32
N MET A 910 2.97 34.49 19.76
CA MET A 910 3.76 33.52 20.51
C MET A 910 5.28 33.77 20.39
N PHE A 911 5.72 34.29 19.24
CA PHE A 911 7.13 34.56 18.96
C PHE A 911 7.33 36.06 18.86
N LEU A 912 8.22 36.60 19.70
CA LEU A 912 8.56 38.02 19.65
C LEU A 912 9.28 38.36 18.35
N GLY A 913 9.06 39.56 17.83
CA GLY A 913 9.85 40.07 16.71
C GLY A 913 11.34 40.04 17.05
N SER A 914 12.19 39.63 16.10
CA SER A 914 13.62 39.40 16.37
C SER A 914 14.36 40.64 16.89
N ASN A 915 13.86 41.84 16.57
CA ASN A 915 14.35 43.12 17.07
C ASN A 915 14.19 43.31 18.58
N LEU A 916 13.39 42.48 19.25
CA LEU A 916 13.14 42.54 20.69
C LEU A 916 14.13 41.69 21.52
N TYR A 917 15.05 40.96 20.89
CA TYR A 917 16.06 40.15 21.57
C TYR A 917 17.41 40.88 21.76
N ASP A 918 17.45 42.20 21.59
CA ASP A 918 18.67 43.03 21.64
C ASP A 918 19.82 42.51 20.75
N TYR A 919 19.48 41.80 19.68
CA TYR A 919 20.43 41.25 18.72
C TYR A 919 20.15 41.78 17.32
N LYS A 920 21.19 42.30 16.66
CA LYS A 920 21.10 42.81 15.29
C LYS A 920 21.79 41.84 14.34
N LEU A 921 21.05 41.37 13.35
CA LEU A 921 21.64 40.65 12.23
C LEU A 921 22.71 41.53 11.56
N PRO A 922 23.81 40.93 11.09
CA PRO A 922 24.79 41.66 10.30
C PRO A 922 24.14 42.31 9.08
N SER A 923 24.55 43.53 8.73
CA SER A 923 23.94 44.33 7.65
C SER A 923 23.96 43.64 6.28
N TYR A 924 24.86 42.68 6.08
CA TYR A 924 24.96 41.93 4.83
C TYR A 924 23.91 40.82 4.66
N PHE A 925 23.05 40.58 5.66
CA PHE A 925 21.87 39.72 5.58
C PHE A 925 20.67 40.40 4.87
N GLY A 926 20.88 41.58 4.26
CA GLY A 926 19.92 42.42 3.53
C GLY A 926 18.50 41.87 3.31
N HIS A 927 17.52 42.60 3.84
CA HIS A 927 16.08 42.33 3.74
C HIS A 927 15.57 42.13 2.30
#